data_AF-A0AAV4DKA3-F1
#
_entry.id   AF-A0AAV4DKA3-F1
#
_cell.length_a   1.000
_cell.length_b   1.000
_cell.length_c   1.000
_cell.angle_alpha   90.00
_cell.angle_beta   90.00
_cell.angle_gamma   90.00
#
_symmetry.space_group_name_H-M   'P 1'
#
loop_
_entity.id
_entity.type
_entity.pdbx_description
1 polymer ?
#
loop_
_entity_poly.entity_id
_entity_poly.type
_entity_poly.pdbx_seq_one_letter_code
_entity_poly.pdbx_strand_id
1 'polypeptide(L)'
;MLNIDSKFMHAKIKDVSGKKIKCSSLGCIKSRDRTMYMEKKEILNRWTNQHSCHNQNNHCELVLQYMCHDNVRDGITTQTIPADRAQCEDNDCSTDRRYRMHEDYNYYMHCSMRSRNMGLFTADQQMRRRNTARNTRQNRQGTRRGYECPEERDYYPYWQPTPWVDIAVLTSDVKRCYYYQQESQNVKPRWACVFPAAVMERAKGKILLPITKEECEKYELPESVSVDDIGGSRKPEWRQFPSHNVPPPECRETEWTRDNHQGNTIGGHPPMFNWTIPKHIQHENCVIRIRYNISTSDYAPWDTNSSHSADPRNLGAGSKINLAEKFGLPTEKNAKARGFIVKNNPVVKLFDGVDLNLRLAINTAQFGRVFQDRSHTFAVRPVPEDLEIDAGAAIRNLNVRGKRGNIVQVFPAVEYDFVPNVLEMAVGDYVHIQWTGSNTNPNNNAGQGLAGSDRSNIVLLKSQVYPEGDGKINYPGGKFGHFGVNYPMDAANSTFLGLSKEDAITLAYCDPGQFRGEVSELDDAGTYFNLPPRKVTQQGTYHYMSTRNNNFSNRDQKGQVIVSTNQYVMAAIGWLGGNVTLGDGVASLAVNEGIFDGLKKVRLEKWSTIEGEKSMKEAGRYLDEGDGYASDFYLVTPEDLVRADQPGKTFTFEMRVTHSEKVEVYHSTLDFTDWSRTDADIRDGMARVQAQRGGIFVARSHSKLP
;
A
#
# COMPACT_ATOMS: atom_id res chain seq x y z
N MET A 1 18.04 -22.43 -23.54
CA MET A 1 18.19 -21.48 -24.65
C MET A 1 17.10 -21.75 -25.68
N LEU A 2 16.07 -20.92 -25.71
CA LEU A 2 15.17 -20.72 -26.84
C LEU A 2 14.76 -19.24 -26.77
N ASN A 3 15.68 -18.39 -27.21
CA ASN A 3 15.39 -16.99 -27.46
C ASN A 3 14.60 -16.95 -28.78
N ILE A 4 13.28 -17.02 -28.69
CA ILE A 4 12.43 -16.74 -29.84
C ILE A 4 12.36 -15.23 -29.94
N ASP A 5 13.20 -14.69 -30.82
CA ASP A 5 13.20 -13.28 -31.20
C ASP A 5 11.81 -12.92 -31.74
N SER A 6 11.06 -12.16 -30.93
CA SER A 6 9.70 -11.70 -31.23
C SER A 6 9.59 -11.03 -32.61
N LYS A 7 10.68 -10.50 -33.17
CA LYS A 7 10.69 -9.90 -34.52
C LYS A 7 10.37 -10.90 -35.64
N PHE A 8 10.74 -12.17 -35.51
CA PHE A 8 10.56 -13.17 -36.56
C PHE A 8 9.11 -13.66 -36.69
N MET A 9 8.35 -13.70 -35.59
CA MET A 9 6.93 -14.05 -35.57
C MET A 9 6.05 -12.96 -36.21
N HIS A 10 6.35 -11.68 -35.93
CA HIS A 10 5.59 -10.55 -36.49
C HIS A 10 5.77 -10.42 -38.01
N ALA A 11 6.94 -10.78 -38.55
CA ALA A 11 7.19 -10.77 -39.99
C ALA A 11 6.34 -11.81 -40.75
N LYS A 12 6.13 -13.00 -40.16
CA LYS A 12 5.43 -14.11 -40.81
C LYS A 12 3.91 -13.98 -40.76
N ILE A 13 3.36 -13.30 -39.74
CA ILE A 13 1.93 -12.98 -39.62
C ILE A 13 1.52 -11.86 -40.59
N LYS A 14 2.44 -10.93 -40.87
CA LYS A 14 2.25 -9.86 -41.88
C LYS A 14 2.14 -10.42 -43.31
N ASP A 15 2.90 -11.47 -43.60
CA ASP A 15 2.94 -12.12 -44.92
C ASP A 15 1.66 -12.91 -45.22
N VAL A 16 0.96 -13.37 -44.18
CA VAL A 16 -0.21 -14.26 -44.32
C VAL A 16 -1.55 -13.51 -44.23
N SER A 17 -1.64 -12.40 -43.48
CA SER A 17 -2.93 -11.78 -43.15
C SER A 17 -3.24 -10.46 -43.86
N GLY A 18 -2.26 -9.81 -44.49
CA GLY A 18 -2.44 -8.50 -45.15
C GLY A 18 -2.93 -7.36 -44.23
N LYS A 19 -3.08 -7.60 -42.92
CA LYS A 19 -3.61 -6.65 -41.94
C LYS A 19 -2.50 -6.25 -40.95
N LYS A 20 -2.30 -4.95 -40.78
CA LYS A 20 -1.57 -4.41 -39.62
C LYS A 20 -2.44 -4.60 -38.39
N ILE A 21 -2.14 -5.60 -37.58
CA ILE A 21 -2.72 -5.76 -36.24
C ILE A 21 -1.98 -4.77 -35.33
N LYS A 22 -2.68 -3.70 -34.93
CA LYS A 22 -2.29 -2.85 -33.80
C LYS A 22 -2.85 -3.50 -32.55
N CYS A 23 -1.99 -3.93 -31.64
CA CYS A 23 -2.38 -4.34 -30.30
C CYS A 23 -1.73 -3.37 -29.31
N SER A 24 -2.56 -2.41 -28.93
CA SER A 24 -2.48 -1.57 -27.76
C SER A 24 -2.41 -2.43 -26.51
N SER A 25 -1.71 -1.96 -25.49
CA SER A 25 -1.47 -2.66 -24.23
C SER A 25 -1.56 -1.59 -23.12
N LEU A 26 -2.29 -1.75 -22.00
CA LEU A 26 -1.77 -2.54 -20.87
C LEU A 26 -2.61 -2.90 -19.63
N GLY A 27 -2.15 -2.89 -18.35
CA GLY A 27 -2.85 -3.23 -17.07
C GLY A 27 -2.73 -2.12 -15.97
N CYS A 28 -3.49 -2.06 -14.85
CA CYS A 28 -3.58 -0.77 -14.09
C CYS A 28 -2.67 -0.54 -12.88
N ILE A 29 -2.69 0.75 -12.46
CA ILE A 29 -2.74 1.47 -11.18
C ILE A 29 -3.43 2.82 -11.52
N LYS A 30 -4.01 3.54 -10.56
CA LYS A 30 -4.64 4.85 -10.83
C LYS A 30 -3.63 5.92 -11.29
N SER A 31 -3.70 6.34 -12.57
CA SER A 31 -3.30 7.69 -12.99
C SER A 31 -4.52 8.59 -12.89
N ARG A 32 -4.39 9.68 -12.13
CA ARG A 32 -5.44 10.68 -11.94
C ARG A 32 -5.34 11.80 -12.98
N ASP A 33 -4.30 11.79 -13.81
CA ASP A 33 -3.90 12.90 -14.67
C ASP A 33 -3.53 12.49 -16.11
N ARG A 34 -3.94 11.28 -16.52
CA ARG A 34 -4.15 10.87 -17.92
C ARG A 34 -2.88 10.58 -18.74
N THR A 35 -1.70 10.35 -18.14
CA THR A 35 -0.47 10.13 -18.93
C THR A 35 0.29 8.83 -18.67
N MET A 36 0.00 8.08 -17.60
CA MET A 36 0.75 6.85 -17.25
C MET A 36 -0.20 5.70 -16.85
N TYR A 37 0.14 4.46 -17.19
CA TYR A 37 -0.41 3.25 -16.57
C TYR A 37 0.74 2.34 -16.07
N MET A 38 0.43 1.29 -15.30
CA MET A 38 1.45 0.31 -14.91
C MET A 38 1.37 -1.00 -15.67
N GLU A 39 2.39 -1.35 -16.43
CA GLU A 39 2.54 -2.75 -16.82
C GLU A 39 3.14 -3.55 -15.69
N LYS A 40 2.41 -4.54 -15.18
CA LYS A 40 2.93 -5.28 -14.05
C LYS A 40 2.64 -6.79 -14.03
N LYS A 41 3.69 -7.50 -13.58
CA LYS A 41 3.67 -8.76 -12.82
C LYS A 41 3.45 -8.64 -11.28
N GLU A 42 2.24 -8.31 -10.76
CA GLU A 42 1.78 -8.23 -9.31
C GLU A 42 1.90 -6.95 -8.42
N ILE A 43 0.87 -6.08 -8.33
CA ILE A 43 0.88 -4.84 -7.51
C ILE A 43 0.43 -5.06 -6.08
N LEU A 44 1.17 -4.48 -5.12
CA LEU A 44 0.78 -4.45 -3.72
C LEU A 44 0.25 -3.06 -3.36
N ASN A 45 -1.08 -2.87 -3.43
CA ASN A 45 -1.78 -1.75 -2.81
C ASN A 45 -2.58 -2.18 -1.58
N ARG A 46 -2.53 -3.48 -1.25
CA ARG A 46 -3.23 -4.15 -0.16
C ARG A 46 -2.30 -5.20 0.41
N TRP A 47 -2.18 -5.27 1.73
CA TRP A 47 -1.25 -6.17 2.40
C TRP A 47 -1.95 -6.94 3.52
N THR A 48 -1.24 -7.90 4.09
CA THR A 48 -1.64 -8.53 5.34
C THR A 48 -0.63 -8.19 6.41
N ASN A 49 -1.09 -7.94 7.63
CA ASN A 49 -0.22 -7.70 8.77
C ASN A 49 -0.74 -8.49 9.97
N GLN A 50 0.09 -9.39 10.49
CA GLN A 50 -0.29 -10.19 11.65
C GLN A 50 -0.46 -9.34 12.91
N HIS A 51 0.34 -8.29 13.07
CA HIS A 51 0.30 -7.40 14.23
C HIS A 51 -0.77 -6.34 14.03
N SER A 52 -1.49 -5.98 15.10
CA SER A 52 -2.44 -4.88 15.08
C SER A 52 -1.78 -3.55 14.76
N CYS A 53 -2.54 -2.65 14.15
CA CYS A 53 -2.19 -1.26 13.94
C CYS A 53 -3.33 -0.38 14.44
N HIS A 54 -3.01 0.79 15.00
CA HIS A 54 -3.99 1.69 15.63
C HIS A 54 -4.86 1.01 16.70
N ASN A 55 -4.29 0.03 17.41
CA ASN A 55 -4.94 -0.76 18.45
C ASN A 55 -4.26 -0.49 19.80
N GLN A 56 -4.95 -0.76 20.90
CA GLN A 56 -4.44 -0.56 22.27
C GLN A 56 -3.15 -1.35 22.55
N ASN A 57 -2.92 -2.45 21.84
CA ASN A 57 -1.79 -3.35 22.08
C ASN A 57 -0.47 -2.89 21.47
N ASN A 58 -0.50 -2.15 20.36
CA ASN A 58 0.71 -1.85 19.59
C ASN A 58 0.65 -0.48 18.91
N HIS A 59 1.77 0.24 18.99
CA HIS A 59 2.09 1.36 18.09
C HIS A 59 2.64 0.82 16.79
N CYS A 60 2.28 1.45 15.68
CA CYS A 60 2.53 0.93 14.36
C CYS A 60 2.76 2.06 13.35
N GLU A 61 3.80 1.93 12.55
CA GLU A 61 4.05 2.73 11.36
C GLU A 61 4.23 1.83 10.14
N LEU A 62 3.41 2.07 9.11
CA LEU A 62 3.49 1.42 7.81
C LEU A 62 4.12 2.39 6.82
N VAL A 63 5.32 2.07 6.34
CA VAL A 63 6.07 2.92 5.42
C VAL A 63 6.07 2.30 4.04
N LEU A 64 5.39 2.94 3.09
CA LEU A 64 5.30 2.55 1.69
C LEU A 64 6.37 3.27 0.89
N GLN A 65 7.13 2.53 0.10
CA GLN A 65 8.27 3.05 -0.66
C GLN A 65 8.38 2.36 -2.02
N TYR A 66 9.08 3.00 -2.95
CA TYR A 66 9.46 2.38 -4.21
C TYR A 66 10.93 2.60 -4.54
N MET A 67 11.41 1.83 -5.51
CA MET A 67 12.71 2.03 -6.15
C MET A 67 12.57 1.62 -7.61
N CYS A 68 13.15 2.40 -8.52
CA CYS A 68 13.26 2.04 -9.93
C CYS A 68 14.71 2.17 -10.38
N HIS A 69 15.24 1.14 -11.03
CA HIS A 69 16.62 1.11 -11.54
C HIS A 69 16.81 -0.05 -12.54
N ASP A 70 17.68 0.10 -13.54
CA ASP A 70 17.93 -0.91 -14.61
C ASP A 70 18.38 -2.29 -14.10
N ASN A 71 18.98 -2.31 -12.92
CA ASN A 71 19.47 -3.54 -12.30
C ASN A 71 18.46 -4.20 -11.36
N VAL A 72 17.33 -3.54 -11.03
CA VAL A 72 16.24 -4.12 -10.24
C VAL A 72 15.64 -5.31 -11.00
N ARG A 73 15.57 -6.48 -10.36
CA ARG A 73 15.15 -7.74 -10.99
C ARG A 73 14.73 -8.79 -9.98
N ASP A 74 13.86 -9.71 -10.39
CA ASP A 74 13.38 -10.83 -9.56
C ASP A 74 14.34 -12.03 -9.48
N GLY A 75 15.26 -12.19 -10.44
CA GLY A 75 16.15 -13.35 -10.57
C GLY A 75 15.42 -14.64 -11.00
N ILE A 76 16.18 -15.69 -11.28
CA ILE A 76 15.65 -17.04 -11.58
C ILE A 76 15.82 -18.02 -10.40
N THR A 77 16.57 -17.63 -9.37
CA THR A 77 16.78 -18.42 -8.15
C THR A 77 16.42 -17.64 -6.89
N THR A 78 16.03 -18.36 -5.84
CA THR A 78 15.80 -17.84 -4.49
C THR A 78 17.08 -17.80 -3.64
N GLN A 79 18.21 -18.28 -4.16
CA GLN A 79 19.50 -18.18 -3.49
C GLN A 79 19.90 -16.71 -3.28
N THR A 80 20.55 -16.44 -2.15
CA THR A 80 21.04 -15.09 -1.87
C THR A 80 22.21 -14.75 -2.78
N ILE A 81 22.08 -13.65 -3.53
CA ILE A 81 23.14 -13.09 -4.40
C ILE A 81 24.50 -13.08 -3.68
N PRO A 82 25.62 -13.50 -4.28
CA PRO A 82 26.91 -13.55 -3.59
C PRO A 82 27.38 -12.19 -3.07
N ALA A 83 28.10 -12.19 -1.95
CA ALA A 83 28.84 -11.00 -1.53
C ALA A 83 30.22 -10.96 -2.18
N ASP A 84 30.82 -12.11 -2.49
CA ASP A 84 32.08 -12.17 -3.22
C ASP A 84 31.80 -12.14 -4.73
N ARG A 85 32.40 -11.17 -5.41
CA ARG A 85 32.21 -10.99 -6.86
C ARG A 85 32.73 -12.18 -7.65
N ALA A 86 33.75 -12.88 -7.16
CA ALA A 86 34.30 -14.07 -7.82
C ALA A 86 33.29 -15.25 -7.94
N GLN A 87 32.18 -15.18 -7.21
CA GLN A 87 31.10 -16.19 -7.25
C GLN A 87 29.97 -15.80 -8.22
N CYS A 88 30.06 -14.64 -8.85
CA CYS A 88 29.12 -14.13 -9.84
C CYS A 88 29.68 -14.31 -11.25
N GLU A 89 28.79 -14.38 -12.23
CA GLU A 89 29.15 -14.41 -13.66
C GLU A 89 30.03 -13.18 -14.01
N ASP A 90 31.11 -13.42 -14.76
CA ASP A 90 32.11 -12.41 -15.16
C ASP A 90 32.71 -11.57 -14.02
N ASN A 91 32.69 -12.10 -12.79
CA ASN A 91 33.04 -11.37 -11.58
C ASN A 91 32.19 -10.10 -11.34
N ASP A 92 30.93 -10.07 -11.81
CA ASP A 92 30.01 -8.95 -11.63
C ASP A 92 28.61 -9.40 -11.21
N CYS A 93 28.33 -9.24 -9.91
CA CYS A 93 27.02 -9.56 -9.36
C CYS A 93 25.93 -8.58 -9.82
N SER A 94 26.29 -7.39 -10.32
CA SER A 94 25.32 -6.40 -10.77
C SER A 94 24.61 -6.86 -12.05
N THR A 95 25.33 -7.57 -12.91
CA THR A 95 24.86 -8.07 -14.21
C THR A 95 24.42 -9.53 -14.17
N ASP A 96 24.86 -10.32 -13.16
CA ASP A 96 24.42 -11.71 -12.97
C ASP A 96 22.91 -11.81 -12.69
N ARG A 97 22.15 -12.06 -13.76
CA ARG A 97 20.67 -12.12 -13.74
C ARG A 97 20.13 -13.37 -13.04
N ARG A 98 20.98 -14.32 -12.62
CA ARG A 98 20.50 -15.51 -11.89
C ARG A 98 19.85 -15.10 -10.57
N TYR A 99 20.43 -14.11 -9.90
CA TYR A 99 19.98 -13.69 -8.58
C TYR A 99 19.02 -12.50 -8.62
N ARG A 100 18.10 -12.48 -7.65
CA ARG A 100 17.28 -11.31 -7.34
C ARG A 100 18.15 -10.16 -6.84
N MET A 101 17.87 -8.95 -7.31
CA MET A 101 18.56 -7.75 -6.84
C MET A 101 17.60 -6.58 -6.85
N HIS A 102 17.44 -5.93 -5.68
CA HIS A 102 16.69 -4.67 -5.57
C HIS A 102 17.72 -3.55 -5.35
N GLU A 103 18.42 -3.58 -4.21
CA GLU A 103 19.60 -2.76 -3.98
C GLU A 103 20.83 -3.33 -4.70
N ASP A 104 21.71 -2.45 -5.19
CA ASP A 104 22.94 -2.87 -5.85
C ASP A 104 24.07 -3.25 -4.87
N TYR A 105 25.13 -3.83 -5.44
CA TYR A 105 26.28 -4.29 -4.69
C TYR A 105 27.04 -3.16 -3.98
N ASN A 106 27.19 -2.00 -4.60
CA ASN A 106 27.90 -0.86 -4.00
C ASN A 106 27.14 -0.36 -2.76
N TYR A 107 25.81 -0.23 -2.86
CA TYR A 107 24.97 0.12 -1.72
C TYR A 107 25.19 -0.83 -0.53
N TYR A 108 25.19 -2.14 -0.78
CA TYR A 108 25.48 -3.13 0.26
C TYR A 108 26.91 -3.02 0.79
N MET A 109 27.90 -2.80 -0.08
CA MET A 109 29.30 -2.63 0.32
C MET A 109 29.47 -1.45 1.27
N HIS A 110 28.88 -0.29 0.94
CA HIS A 110 28.81 0.87 1.83
C HIS A 110 28.16 0.51 3.17
N CYS A 111 27.00 -0.14 3.18
CA CYS A 111 26.35 -0.55 4.43
C CYS A 111 27.21 -1.52 5.26
N SER A 112 27.90 -2.46 4.59
CA SER A 112 28.67 -3.51 5.26
C SER A 112 29.91 -3.00 5.98
N MET A 113 30.44 -1.85 5.55
CA MET A 113 31.64 -1.21 6.10
C MET A 113 31.32 0.09 6.84
N ARG A 114 30.09 0.61 6.77
CA ARG A 114 29.65 1.77 7.55
C ARG A 114 29.48 1.38 9.01
N SER A 115 29.97 2.23 9.91
CA SER A 115 29.71 2.15 11.35
C SER A 115 28.22 2.26 11.59
N ARG A 116 27.67 1.36 12.41
CA ARG A 116 26.29 1.53 12.87
C ARG A 116 26.14 2.80 13.69
N ASN A 117 24.93 3.30 13.78
CA ASN A 117 24.61 4.34 14.73
C ASN A 117 24.64 3.76 16.17
N MET A 118 25.63 4.20 16.94
CA MET A 118 25.85 3.81 18.33
C MET A 118 24.89 4.52 19.30
N GLY A 119 24.09 5.47 18.82
CA GLY A 119 22.98 6.09 19.55
C GLY A 119 21.72 5.21 19.62
N LEU A 120 21.66 4.11 18.87
CA LEU A 120 20.46 3.27 18.81
C LEU A 120 20.34 2.33 20.02
N PHE A 121 19.11 2.21 20.54
CA PHE A 121 18.79 1.30 21.62
C PHE A 121 18.98 -0.18 21.24
N THR A 122 19.70 -0.92 22.08
CA THR A 122 19.98 -2.35 21.87
C THR A 122 19.27 -3.25 22.87
N ALA A 123 18.48 -2.70 23.80
CA ALA A 123 17.92 -3.44 24.92
C ALA A 123 19.03 -4.24 25.66
N ASP A 124 18.86 -5.54 25.83
CA ASP A 124 19.81 -6.50 26.40
C ASP A 124 20.57 -7.31 25.33
N GLN A 125 20.63 -6.85 24.08
CA GLN A 125 21.33 -7.57 23.01
C GLN A 125 22.84 -7.37 23.09
N GLN A 126 23.57 -8.49 23.23
CA GLN A 126 25.04 -8.48 23.14
C GLN A 126 25.52 -8.27 21.70
N MET A 127 26.08 -7.10 21.41
CA MET A 127 26.58 -6.76 20.07
C MET A 127 27.95 -7.36 19.74
N ARG A 128 28.73 -7.82 20.74
CA ARG A 128 30.05 -8.47 20.57
C ARG A 128 31.03 -7.69 19.68
N ARG A 129 31.10 -6.36 19.84
CA ARG A 129 31.92 -5.43 19.02
C ARG A 129 31.59 -5.44 17.52
N ARG A 130 30.42 -5.96 17.14
CA ARG A 130 29.95 -5.92 15.75
C ARG A 130 29.28 -4.58 15.50
N ASN A 131 30.06 -3.69 14.91
CA ASN A 131 29.76 -2.27 14.86
C ASN A 131 29.43 -1.79 13.44
N THR A 132 29.08 -2.67 12.50
CA THR A 132 28.69 -2.23 11.15
C THR A 132 27.18 -2.02 11.08
N ALA A 133 26.70 -1.24 10.10
CA ALA A 133 25.27 -0.99 9.86
C ALA A 133 24.48 -2.27 9.46
N ARG A 134 25.16 -3.43 9.36
CA ARG A 134 24.50 -4.75 9.30
C ARG A 134 24.01 -5.23 10.65
N ASN A 135 24.57 -4.73 11.74
CA ASN A 135 24.36 -5.22 13.10
C ASN A 135 23.40 -4.31 13.87
N THR A 136 22.10 -4.62 13.79
CA THR A 136 21.04 -3.92 14.54
C THR A 136 20.63 -4.70 15.79
N ARG A 137 19.73 -4.15 16.61
CA ARG A 137 19.08 -4.89 17.71
C ARG A 137 18.40 -6.16 17.20
N GLN A 138 17.70 -6.08 16.07
CA GLN A 138 16.94 -7.19 15.48
C GLN A 138 17.85 -8.18 14.73
N ASN A 139 18.97 -7.70 14.18
CA ASN A 139 19.91 -8.49 13.39
C ASN A 139 21.34 -8.42 13.94
N ARG A 140 21.55 -8.77 15.22
CA ARG A 140 22.89 -8.68 15.86
C ARG A 140 23.98 -9.50 15.18
N GLN A 141 23.61 -10.55 14.44
CA GLN A 141 24.56 -11.40 13.69
C GLN A 141 24.91 -10.80 12.33
N GLY A 142 24.19 -9.78 11.87
CA GLY A 142 24.37 -9.21 10.53
C GLY A 142 24.01 -10.20 9.42
N THR A 143 23.04 -11.10 9.69
CA THR A 143 22.55 -12.06 8.71
C THR A 143 22.11 -11.34 7.45
N ARG A 144 22.63 -11.77 6.31
CA ARG A 144 22.45 -11.09 5.04
C ARG A 144 21.21 -11.63 4.32
N ARG A 145 20.44 -10.72 3.71
CA ARG A 145 19.30 -11.01 2.84
C ARG A 145 19.46 -10.18 1.58
N GLY A 146 19.98 -10.79 0.51
CA GLY A 146 20.38 -10.06 -0.69
C GLY A 146 21.45 -9.00 -0.39
N TYR A 147 21.21 -7.79 -0.91
CA TYR A 147 22.00 -6.57 -0.68
C TYR A 147 21.28 -5.54 0.21
N GLU A 148 20.30 -5.99 1.00
CA GLU A 148 19.66 -5.17 2.01
C GLU A 148 20.67 -4.61 3.04
N CYS A 149 20.43 -3.38 3.47
CA CYS A 149 21.07 -2.80 4.64
C CYS A 149 20.15 -2.92 5.88
N PRO A 150 20.47 -3.77 6.88
CA PRO A 150 19.62 -3.97 8.05
C PRO A 150 19.28 -2.71 8.85
N GLU A 151 20.22 -1.77 8.99
CA GLU A 151 19.95 -0.51 9.69
C GLU A 151 18.98 0.40 8.93
N GLU A 152 19.07 0.44 7.60
CA GLU A 152 18.11 1.19 6.77
C GLU A 152 16.71 0.57 6.80
N ARG A 153 16.64 -0.76 6.83
CA ARG A 153 15.39 -1.48 7.02
C ARG A 153 14.79 -1.16 8.39
N ASP A 154 15.57 -1.30 9.46
CA ASP A 154 15.07 -1.30 10.85
C ASP A 154 14.76 0.10 11.40
N TYR A 155 15.28 1.18 10.81
CA TYR A 155 15.11 2.53 11.36
C TYR A 155 14.69 3.53 10.27
N TYR A 156 13.62 4.28 10.57
CA TYR A 156 13.02 5.25 9.67
C TYR A 156 12.62 6.55 10.39
N PRO A 157 12.80 7.74 9.79
CA PRO A 157 13.56 8.03 8.56
C PRO A 157 15.04 7.67 8.67
N TYR A 158 15.62 7.19 7.57
CA TYR A 158 17.03 6.78 7.59
C TYR A 158 17.93 8.01 7.44
N TRP A 159 18.92 8.14 8.34
CA TRP A 159 19.83 9.30 8.41
C TRP A 159 21.03 9.21 7.43
N GLN A 160 21.17 8.09 6.73
CA GLN A 160 22.18 7.87 5.70
C GLN A 160 21.48 7.74 4.32
N PRO A 161 22.22 7.80 3.21
CA PRO A 161 21.63 7.67 1.88
C PRO A 161 20.89 6.33 1.73
N THR A 162 19.67 6.38 1.21
CA THR A 162 18.84 5.24 0.83
C THR A 162 18.43 5.33 -0.65
N PRO A 163 18.36 4.20 -1.38
CA PRO A 163 17.81 4.17 -2.73
C PRO A 163 16.27 4.12 -2.76
N TRP A 164 15.63 4.01 -1.59
CA TRP A 164 14.18 3.90 -1.46
C TRP A 164 13.51 5.27 -1.36
N VAL A 165 12.60 5.56 -2.28
CA VAL A 165 11.81 6.79 -2.30
C VAL A 165 10.50 6.56 -1.53
N ASP A 166 10.15 7.49 -0.65
CA ASP A 166 8.96 7.36 0.21
C ASP A 166 7.68 7.73 -0.54
N ILE A 167 6.68 6.84 -0.52
CA ILE A 167 5.33 7.08 -1.04
C ILE A 167 4.46 7.66 0.07
N ALA A 168 4.34 6.91 1.16
CA ALA A 168 3.48 7.27 2.27
C ALA A 168 3.96 6.67 3.60
N VAL A 169 3.64 7.36 4.69
CA VAL A 169 3.83 6.91 6.06
C VAL A 169 2.47 6.91 6.74
N LEU A 170 1.94 5.72 6.97
CA LEU A 170 0.73 5.55 7.76
C LEU A 170 1.16 5.30 9.20
N THR A 171 0.75 6.12 10.16
CA THR A 171 1.22 6.05 11.55
C THR A 171 0.09 5.97 12.57
N SER A 172 0.31 5.31 13.70
CA SER A 172 -0.57 5.39 14.88
C SER A 172 -0.44 6.72 15.64
N ASP A 173 0.67 7.45 15.47
CA ASP A 173 0.95 8.76 16.06
C ASP A 173 1.09 9.79 14.93
N VAL A 174 -0.04 10.40 14.57
CA VAL A 174 -0.16 11.33 13.45
C VAL A 174 0.67 12.61 13.63
N LYS A 175 0.93 13.01 14.88
CA LYS A 175 1.75 14.20 15.17
C LYS A 175 3.19 14.05 14.68
N ARG A 176 3.64 12.82 14.43
CA ARG A 176 4.95 12.53 13.81
C ARG A 176 5.00 12.78 12.32
N CYS A 177 3.88 13.03 11.66
CA CYS A 177 3.88 13.27 10.23
C CYS A 177 4.77 14.44 9.81
N TYR A 178 4.80 15.54 10.58
CA TYR A 178 5.73 16.64 10.31
C TYR A 178 7.19 16.18 10.33
N TYR A 179 7.55 15.34 11.30
CA TYR A 179 8.88 14.75 11.39
C TYR A 179 9.17 13.85 10.19
N TYR A 180 8.27 12.94 9.82
CA TYR A 180 8.47 12.04 8.68
C TYR A 180 8.60 12.80 7.35
N GLN A 181 7.77 13.82 7.14
CA GLN A 181 7.78 14.63 5.92
C GLN A 181 9.05 15.47 5.79
N GLN A 182 9.52 16.07 6.88
CA GLN A 182 10.73 16.89 6.90
C GLN A 182 12.01 16.04 6.81
N GLU A 183 12.02 14.90 7.50
CA GLU A 183 13.19 14.04 7.57
C GLU A 183 13.24 12.99 6.46
N SER A 184 12.27 12.89 5.55
CA SER A 184 12.37 12.00 4.39
C SER A 184 13.50 12.41 3.44
N GLN A 185 14.22 11.44 2.85
CA GLN A 185 15.19 11.74 1.79
C GLN A 185 14.51 12.25 0.50
N ASN A 186 13.19 12.16 0.39
CA ASN A 186 12.44 12.81 -0.70
C ASN A 186 12.81 14.29 -0.84
N VAL A 187 12.91 14.99 0.30
CA VAL A 187 13.15 16.45 0.37
C VAL A 187 14.47 16.83 1.05
N LYS A 188 14.99 15.99 1.95
CA LYS A 188 16.19 16.31 2.73
C LYS A 188 17.42 15.53 2.24
N PRO A 189 18.52 16.18 1.85
CA PRO A 189 19.74 15.48 1.41
C PRO A 189 20.36 14.65 2.55
N ARG A 190 21.28 13.76 2.20
CA ARG A 190 22.02 12.90 3.12
C ARG A 190 23.51 13.08 2.97
N TRP A 191 24.25 12.67 3.98
CA TRP A 191 25.70 12.73 3.97
C TRP A 191 26.27 11.39 4.43
N ALA A 192 27.37 10.97 3.81
CA ALA A 192 28.06 9.76 4.18
C ALA A 192 29.57 9.89 3.94
N CYS A 193 30.34 9.17 4.76
CA CYS A 193 31.77 9.00 4.55
C CYS A 193 32.00 7.92 3.49
N VAL A 194 32.68 8.25 2.40
CA VAL A 194 32.82 7.34 1.24
C VAL A 194 34.22 7.36 0.65
N PHE A 195 34.64 6.21 0.12
CA PHE A 195 35.78 6.09 -0.78
C PHE A 195 35.30 5.77 -2.20
N PRO A 196 36.14 5.99 -3.23
CA PRO A 196 35.91 5.42 -4.56
C PRO A 196 35.69 3.90 -4.51
N ALA A 197 34.86 3.37 -5.42
CA ALA A 197 34.47 1.96 -5.41
C ALA A 197 35.67 0.98 -5.42
N ALA A 198 36.73 1.27 -6.19
CA ALA A 198 37.93 0.43 -6.23
C ALA A 198 38.64 0.32 -4.86
N VAL A 199 38.69 1.41 -4.11
CA VAL A 199 39.25 1.44 -2.75
C VAL A 199 38.35 0.65 -1.79
N MET A 200 37.03 0.84 -1.90
CA MET A 200 36.05 0.11 -1.09
C MET A 200 36.17 -1.41 -1.28
N GLU A 201 36.35 -1.88 -2.50
CA GLU A 201 36.55 -3.30 -2.80
C GLU A 201 37.80 -3.86 -2.13
N ARG A 202 38.92 -3.14 -2.21
CA ARG A 202 40.17 -3.59 -1.59
C ARG A 202 40.13 -3.57 -0.06
N ALA A 203 39.39 -2.61 0.49
CA ALA A 203 39.20 -2.41 1.92
C ALA A 203 38.11 -3.31 2.53
N LYS A 204 37.44 -4.13 1.71
CA LYS A 204 36.35 -5.00 2.12
C LYS A 204 36.66 -5.83 3.36
N GLY A 205 35.86 -5.64 4.40
CA GLY A 205 36.00 -6.34 5.68
C GLY A 205 37.20 -5.90 6.53
N LYS A 206 37.96 -4.89 6.11
CA LYS A 206 39.14 -4.37 6.79
C LYS A 206 38.93 -2.99 7.42
N ILE A 207 37.88 -2.27 7.02
CA ILE A 207 37.61 -0.90 7.44
C ILE A 207 36.23 -0.75 8.10
N LEU A 208 36.10 0.32 8.88
CA LEU A 208 34.84 0.77 9.46
C LEU A 208 34.69 2.28 9.25
N LEU A 209 33.85 2.67 8.31
CA LEU A 209 33.65 4.08 7.94
C LEU A 209 32.75 4.78 8.96
N PRO A 210 33.14 5.96 9.47
CA PRO A 210 32.34 6.71 10.42
C PRO A 210 31.08 7.29 9.79
N ILE A 211 30.14 7.73 10.64
CA ILE A 211 28.85 8.31 10.23
C ILE A 211 28.74 9.81 10.53
N THR A 212 29.77 10.41 11.12
CA THR A 212 29.85 11.85 11.40
C THR A 212 30.89 12.51 10.50
N LYS A 213 30.73 13.81 10.27
CA LYS A 213 31.64 14.59 9.45
C LYS A 213 33.03 14.65 10.09
N GLU A 214 33.07 14.96 11.38
CA GLU A 214 34.30 15.16 12.14
C GLU A 214 35.17 13.90 12.19
N GLU A 215 34.54 12.74 12.33
CA GLU A 215 35.26 11.46 12.29
C GLU A 215 35.70 11.11 10.86
N CYS A 216 34.88 11.40 9.84
CA CYS A 216 35.23 11.14 8.44
C CYS A 216 36.46 11.94 7.99
N GLU A 217 36.51 13.22 8.33
CA GLU A 217 37.62 14.11 7.96
C GLU A 217 38.94 13.72 8.65
N LYS A 218 38.86 13.04 9.80
CA LYS A 218 40.01 12.49 10.53
C LYS A 218 40.35 11.06 10.14
N TYR A 219 39.49 10.39 9.37
CA TYR A 219 39.67 8.99 9.03
C TYR A 219 40.77 8.82 7.97
N GLU A 220 41.59 7.79 8.15
CA GLU A 220 42.57 7.36 7.16
C GLU A 220 42.51 5.84 7.00
N LEU A 221 42.73 5.33 5.79
CA LEU A 221 42.85 3.90 5.56
C LEU A 221 43.96 3.28 6.43
N PRO A 222 43.75 2.08 7.00
CA PRO A 222 44.82 1.33 7.63
C PRO A 222 46.00 1.11 6.67
N GLU A 223 47.23 1.08 7.19
CA GLU A 223 48.45 0.82 6.38
C GLU A 223 48.37 -0.53 5.64
N SER A 224 47.63 -1.50 6.18
CA SER A 224 47.39 -2.80 5.55
C SER A 224 46.54 -2.74 4.26
N VAL A 225 46.01 -1.58 3.90
CA VAL A 225 45.27 -1.33 2.66
C VAL A 225 46.06 -0.37 1.78
N SER A 226 46.89 -0.92 0.88
CA SER A 226 47.59 -0.11 -0.14
C SER A 226 46.64 0.31 -1.27
N VAL A 227 46.79 1.54 -1.73
CA VAL A 227 45.98 2.15 -2.80
C VAL A 227 46.83 2.77 -3.91
N ASP A 228 48.16 2.58 -3.86
CA ASP A 228 49.13 3.28 -4.71
C ASP A 228 49.01 2.86 -6.18
N ASP A 229 48.72 1.59 -6.43
CA ASP A 229 48.52 0.98 -7.75
C ASP A 229 47.14 1.27 -8.36
N ILE A 230 46.17 1.73 -7.57
CA ILE A 230 44.81 2.06 -8.04
C ILE A 230 44.54 3.58 -8.04
N GLY A 231 45.54 4.41 -7.75
CA GLY A 231 45.44 5.87 -7.76
C GLY A 231 44.43 6.42 -6.75
N GLY A 232 44.16 5.70 -5.66
CA GLY A 232 43.13 6.05 -4.67
C GLY A 232 43.65 6.97 -3.57
N SER A 233 42.82 7.92 -3.13
CA SER A 233 43.08 8.68 -1.90
C SER A 233 43.01 7.75 -0.68
N ARG A 234 43.95 7.91 0.26
CA ARG A 234 43.92 7.27 1.59
C ARG A 234 42.90 7.90 2.55
N LYS A 235 42.41 9.10 2.22
CA LYS A 235 41.37 9.82 2.96
C LYS A 235 40.01 9.71 2.28
N PRO A 236 38.93 9.41 3.01
CA PRO A 236 37.59 9.38 2.45
C PRO A 236 37.07 10.79 2.22
N GLU A 237 35.99 10.89 1.45
CA GLU A 237 35.23 12.11 1.24
C GLU A 237 33.99 12.11 2.14
N TRP A 238 33.73 13.22 2.83
CA TRP A 238 32.42 13.48 3.43
C TRP A 238 31.48 13.99 2.34
N ARG A 239 30.78 13.07 1.70
CA ARG A 239 30.02 13.34 0.46
C ARG A 239 28.56 13.61 0.74
N GLN A 240 28.02 14.63 0.08
CA GLN A 240 26.57 14.87 0.02
C GLN A 240 25.92 13.97 -1.04
N PHE A 241 24.82 13.36 -0.65
CA PHE A 241 23.88 12.68 -1.52
C PHE A 241 22.62 13.54 -1.60
N PRO A 242 22.17 13.91 -2.81
CA PRO A 242 21.02 14.79 -2.96
C PRO A 242 19.75 14.12 -2.39
N SER A 243 18.75 14.96 -2.09
CA SER A 243 17.39 14.45 -1.92
C SER A 243 16.89 13.85 -3.24
N HIS A 244 15.82 13.05 -3.18
CA HIS A 244 15.22 12.50 -4.40
C HIS A 244 14.52 13.56 -5.26
N ASN A 245 14.38 14.79 -4.74
CA ASN A 245 13.74 15.91 -5.41
C ASN A 245 12.29 15.58 -5.82
N VAL A 246 11.57 14.92 -4.92
CA VAL A 246 10.15 14.60 -5.05
C VAL A 246 9.40 15.13 -3.83
N PRO A 247 8.07 15.29 -3.89
CA PRO A 247 7.29 15.74 -2.73
C PRO A 247 7.54 14.87 -1.49
N PRO A 248 7.40 15.44 -0.28
CA PRO A 248 7.45 14.64 0.95
C PRO A 248 6.36 13.54 0.91
N PRO A 249 6.56 12.42 1.63
CA PRO A 249 5.58 11.34 1.62
C PRO A 249 4.20 11.81 2.13
N GLU A 250 3.14 11.23 1.56
CA GLU A 250 1.81 11.35 2.18
C GLU A 250 1.90 10.79 3.60
N CYS A 251 1.41 11.54 4.59
CA CYS A 251 1.41 11.04 5.96
C CYS A 251 0.05 11.26 6.60
N ARG A 252 -0.47 10.18 7.18
CA ARG A 252 -1.77 10.13 7.82
C ARG A 252 -1.85 8.94 8.77
N GLU A 253 -2.97 8.80 9.44
CA GLU A 253 -3.24 7.68 10.32
C GLU A 253 -3.35 6.35 9.57
N THR A 254 -2.96 5.28 10.26
CA THR A 254 -3.23 3.91 9.83
C THR A 254 -4.70 3.56 9.99
N GLU A 255 -5.18 2.64 9.15
CA GLU A 255 -6.44 1.96 9.45
C GLU A 255 -6.26 1.06 10.68
N TRP A 256 -7.31 0.94 11.48
CA TRP A 256 -7.36 -0.05 12.55
C TRP A 256 -7.26 -1.46 11.97
N THR A 257 -6.37 -2.28 12.52
CA THR A 257 -6.30 -3.71 12.20
C THR A 257 -6.28 -4.57 13.46
N ARG A 258 -6.95 -5.72 13.40
CA ARG A 258 -6.99 -6.68 14.52
C ARG A 258 -5.72 -7.52 14.62
N ASP A 259 -5.25 -7.76 15.84
CA ASP A 259 -4.15 -8.70 16.13
C ASP A 259 -4.46 -10.12 15.66
N ASN A 260 -3.49 -10.78 15.03
CA ASN A 260 -3.54 -12.18 14.58
C ASN A 260 -4.67 -12.50 13.57
N HIS A 261 -5.17 -11.51 12.85
CA HIS A 261 -6.22 -11.68 11.82
C HIS A 261 -5.77 -11.17 10.45
N GLN A 262 -4.47 -11.32 10.15
CA GLN A 262 -3.86 -10.99 8.85
C GLN A 262 -4.20 -9.56 8.35
N GLY A 263 -4.39 -8.62 9.27
CA GLY A 263 -4.65 -7.23 8.95
C GLY A 263 -6.11 -6.89 8.72
N ASN A 264 -7.08 -7.76 9.00
CA ASN A 264 -8.48 -7.40 8.81
C ASN A 264 -8.84 -6.08 9.52
N THR A 265 -9.31 -5.12 8.73
CA THR A 265 -9.83 -3.82 9.16
C THR A 265 -11.33 -3.94 9.44
N ILE A 266 -11.95 -2.82 9.81
CA ILE A 266 -13.40 -2.72 9.95
C ILE A 266 -14.06 -3.12 8.62
N GLY A 267 -15.01 -4.05 8.66
CA GLY A 267 -15.64 -4.63 7.47
C GLY A 267 -15.00 -5.93 6.96
N GLY A 268 -13.94 -6.43 7.61
CA GLY A 268 -13.38 -7.74 7.30
C GLY A 268 -12.48 -7.78 6.07
N HIS A 269 -11.98 -6.62 5.64
CA HIS A 269 -11.05 -6.51 4.51
C HIS A 269 -9.65 -6.17 5.00
N PRO A 270 -8.58 -6.68 4.37
CA PRO A 270 -7.22 -6.19 4.61
C PRO A 270 -7.05 -4.72 4.22
N PRO A 271 -6.12 -3.99 4.87
CA PRO A 271 -5.89 -2.58 4.67
C PRO A 271 -5.40 -2.29 3.26
N MET A 272 -5.74 -1.11 2.76
CA MET A 272 -5.41 -0.70 1.41
C MET A 272 -4.92 0.75 1.38
N PHE A 273 -3.97 1.02 0.50
CA PHE A 273 -3.52 2.36 0.18
C PHE A 273 -3.67 2.62 -1.31
N ASN A 274 -4.46 3.63 -1.66
CA ASN A 274 -4.62 4.06 -3.05
C ASN A 274 -3.45 4.95 -3.45
N TRP A 275 -2.42 4.38 -4.06
CA TRP A 275 -1.32 5.16 -4.64
C TRP A 275 -1.67 5.67 -6.03
N THR A 276 -1.58 6.99 -6.22
CA THR A 276 -1.56 7.60 -7.56
C THR A 276 -0.11 7.77 -8.00
N ILE A 277 0.23 7.18 -9.15
CA ILE A 277 1.60 7.21 -9.68
C ILE A 277 1.94 8.62 -10.12
N PRO A 278 3.05 9.20 -9.63
CA PRO A 278 3.58 10.43 -10.18
C PRO A 278 4.08 10.26 -11.63
N LYS A 279 3.84 11.28 -12.46
CA LYS A 279 4.29 11.32 -13.87
C LYS A 279 5.79 11.11 -14.10
N HIS A 280 6.61 11.51 -13.14
CA HIS A 280 8.06 11.39 -13.25
C HIS A 280 8.56 9.95 -13.07
N ILE A 281 7.71 9.02 -12.64
CA ILE A 281 8.06 7.61 -12.53
C ILE A 281 7.76 6.95 -13.87
N GLN A 282 8.77 6.84 -14.73
CA GLN A 282 8.71 6.06 -15.96
C GLN A 282 9.93 5.14 -16.02
N HIS A 283 9.71 3.84 -15.82
CA HIS A 283 10.80 2.88 -15.80
C HIS A 283 10.27 1.44 -15.97
N GLU A 284 11.04 0.60 -16.64
CA GLU A 284 10.72 -0.81 -16.84
C GLU A 284 10.93 -1.72 -15.61
N ASN A 285 11.67 -1.24 -14.60
CA ASN A 285 12.18 -2.06 -13.50
C ASN A 285 12.02 -1.31 -12.19
N CYS A 286 10.84 -1.45 -11.59
CA CYS A 286 10.47 -0.88 -10.31
C CYS A 286 10.12 -1.97 -9.30
N VAL A 287 10.22 -1.65 -8.02
CA VAL A 287 9.78 -2.48 -6.90
C VAL A 287 9.13 -1.61 -5.83
N ILE A 288 8.08 -2.11 -5.19
CA ILE A 288 7.46 -1.50 -4.03
C ILE A 288 7.91 -2.26 -2.78
N ARG A 289 8.16 -1.53 -1.71
CA ARG A 289 8.41 -2.06 -0.37
C ARG A 289 7.40 -1.49 0.61
N ILE A 290 6.92 -2.33 1.49
CA ILE A 290 6.23 -1.92 2.71
C ILE A 290 7.10 -2.32 3.90
N ARG A 291 7.33 -1.39 4.83
CA ARG A 291 7.90 -1.67 6.15
C ARG A 291 6.82 -1.56 7.20
N TYR A 292 6.79 -2.53 8.12
CA TYR A 292 5.89 -2.57 9.25
C TYR A 292 6.72 -2.38 10.51
N ASN A 293 6.81 -1.15 11.00
CA ASN A 293 7.45 -0.86 12.26
C ASN A 293 6.42 -0.99 13.38
N ILE A 294 6.56 -2.02 14.20
CA ILE A 294 5.64 -2.31 15.30
C ILE A 294 6.40 -2.13 16.61
N SER A 295 5.81 -1.44 17.56
CA SER A 295 6.35 -1.31 18.90
C SER A 295 5.29 -1.51 19.97
N THR A 296 5.69 -2.16 21.05
CA THR A 296 4.88 -2.32 22.24
C THR A 296 4.81 -1.01 23.01
N SER A 297 3.72 -0.82 23.73
CA SER A 297 3.56 0.29 24.65
C SER A 297 4.24 0.04 25.99
N ASP A 298 5.19 -0.91 26.12
CA ASP A 298 5.89 -1.22 27.37
C ASP A 298 7.00 -0.21 27.71
N TYR A 299 7.48 0.56 26.73
CA TYR A 299 8.45 1.65 26.90
C TYR A 299 8.13 2.77 25.91
N ALA A 300 8.78 3.93 26.01
CA ALA A 300 8.61 5.03 25.06
C ALA A 300 9.65 4.89 23.93
N PRO A 301 9.31 4.33 22.75
CA PRO A 301 10.31 3.91 21.77
C PRO A 301 11.13 5.07 21.21
N TRP A 302 10.52 6.26 21.14
CA TRP A 302 11.11 7.47 20.58
C TRP A 302 11.96 8.27 21.56
N ASP A 303 11.75 8.07 22.87
CA ASP A 303 12.57 8.67 23.92
C ASP A 303 13.67 7.70 24.40
N THR A 304 13.74 6.50 23.80
CA THR A 304 14.67 5.45 24.16
C THR A 304 15.81 5.34 23.15
N ASN A 305 17.03 5.52 23.64
CA ASN A 305 18.26 5.46 22.84
C ASN A 305 19.30 4.54 23.51
N SER A 306 20.54 4.54 23.03
CA SER A 306 21.60 3.67 23.56
C SER A 306 21.96 3.88 25.03
N SER A 307 21.68 5.06 25.62
CA SER A 307 21.88 5.30 27.05
C SER A 307 20.99 4.41 27.92
N HIS A 308 19.87 3.94 27.37
CA HIS A 308 18.91 3.07 28.03
C HIS A 308 19.24 1.58 27.85
N SER A 309 20.23 1.22 27.03
CA SER A 309 20.63 -0.16 26.83
C SER A 309 21.21 -0.78 28.11
N ALA A 310 21.10 -2.11 28.21
CA ALA A 310 21.71 -2.87 29.29
C ALA A 310 23.24 -2.72 29.27
N ASP A 311 23.87 -2.84 30.45
CA ASP A 311 25.33 -2.94 30.53
C ASP A 311 25.80 -4.21 29.79
N PRO A 312 26.65 -4.11 28.75
CA PRO A 312 27.18 -5.28 28.04
C PRO A 312 27.97 -6.26 28.91
N ARG A 313 28.39 -5.84 30.11
CA ARG A 313 29.05 -6.67 31.13
C ARG A 313 28.06 -7.31 32.12
N ASN A 314 26.82 -6.82 32.17
CA ASN A 314 25.78 -7.30 33.07
C ASN A 314 24.38 -7.22 32.42
N LEU A 315 24.17 -8.03 31.38
CA LEU A 315 22.87 -8.12 30.69
C LEU A 315 21.74 -8.63 31.62
N GLY A 316 22.08 -9.34 32.69
CA GLY A 316 21.12 -9.85 33.68
C GLY A 316 20.37 -8.76 34.44
N ALA A 317 21.01 -7.58 34.59
CA ALA A 317 20.37 -6.38 35.14
C ALA A 317 19.34 -5.76 34.20
N GLY A 318 19.32 -6.16 32.93
CA GLY A 318 18.45 -5.66 31.88
C GLY A 318 18.70 -4.21 31.50
N SER A 319 17.78 -3.65 30.71
CA SER A 319 17.88 -2.26 30.24
C SER A 319 17.76 -1.26 31.39
N LYS A 320 18.14 -0.01 31.12
CA LYS A 320 18.04 1.12 32.05
C LYS A 320 16.74 1.93 31.86
N ILE A 321 15.74 1.34 31.21
CA ILE A 321 14.41 1.95 31.08
C ILE A 321 13.76 2.01 32.46
N ASN A 322 13.23 3.17 32.85
CA ASN A 322 12.44 3.33 34.07
C ASN A 322 11.04 2.74 33.85
N LEU A 323 10.72 1.67 34.57
CA LEU A 323 9.42 1.01 34.50
C LEU A 323 8.53 1.34 35.70
N ALA A 324 9.11 1.87 36.79
CA ALA A 324 8.35 2.15 37.99
C ALA A 324 7.23 3.17 37.77
N GLU A 325 7.54 4.31 37.17
CA GLU A 325 6.55 5.35 36.88
C GLU A 325 5.42 4.81 36.00
N LYS A 326 5.78 4.07 34.95
CA LYS A 326 4.85 3.52 33.97
C LYS A 326 3.85 2.53 34.56
N PHE A 327 4.30 1.69 35.49
CA PHE A 327 3.47 0.67 36.13
C PHE A 327 3.01 1.07 37.54
N GLY A 328 3.13 2.35 37.92
CA GLY A 328 2.67 2.86 39.21
C GLY A 328 3.38 2.27 40.42
N LEU A 329 4.66 1.91 40.29
CA LEU A 329 5.47 1.36 41.37
C LEU A 329 6.24 2.49 42.10
N PRO A 330 6.45 2.40 43.43
CA PRO A 330 7.00 3.51 44.21
C PRO A 330 8.39 3.99 43.78
N THR A 331 9.27 3.07 43.37
CA THR A 331 10.62 3.38 42.90
C THR A 331 11.09 2.34 41.89
N GLU A 332 12.08 2.69 41.07
CA GLU A 332 12.74 1.75 40.15
C GLU A 332 13.42 0.58 40.90
N LYS A 333 13.88 0.81 42.14
CA LYS A 333 14.40 -0.26 43.00
C LYS A 333 13.30 -1.29 43.32
N ASN A 334 12.09 -0.83 43.62
CA ASN A 334 10.94 -1.70 43.90
C ASN A 334 10.51 -2.46 42.63
N ALA A 335 10.51 -1.78 41.47
CA ALA A 335 10.22 -2.41 40.19
C ALA A 335 11.20 -3.55 39.87
N LYS A 336 12.51 -3.27 39.96
CA LYS A 336 13.56 -4.28 39.75
C LYS A 336 13.49 -5.42 40.75
N ALA A 337 13.20 -5.15 42.03
CA ALA A 337 13.02 -6.18 43.05
C ALA A 337 11.85 -7.12 42.72
N ARG A 338 10.82 -6.63 42.03
CA ARG A 338 9.70 -7.44 41.52
C ARG A 338 9.94 -8.05 40.14
N GLY A 339 11.11 -7.82 39.53
CA GLY A 339 11.46 -8.34 38.22
C GLY A 339 10.91 -7.56 37.02
N PHE A 340 10.35 -6.36 37.25
CA PHE A 340 9.90 -5.45 36.20
C PHE A 340 11.14 -4.83 35.56
N ILE A 341 11.71 -5.53 34.58
CA ILE A 341 12.94 -5.18 33.90
C ILE A 341 12.77 -5.54 32.42
N VAL A 342 13.14 -4.62 31.51
CA VAL A 342 13.20 -4.94 30.08
C VAL A 342 14.43 -5.80 29.79
N LYS A 343 14.24 -7.11 29.75
CA LYS A 343 15.22 -8.11 29.31
C LYS A 343 14.50 -9.33 28.75
N ASN A 344 15.22 -10.22 28.09
CA ASN A 344 14.65 -11.50 27.66
C ASN A 344 14.26 -12.36 28.86
N ASN A 345 13.06 -12.94 28.80
CA ASN A 345 12.50 -13.85 29.79
C ASN A 345 12.67 -13.40 31.26
N PRO A 346 12.20 -12.20 31.64
CA PRO A 346 12.33 -11.72 33.00
C PRO A 346 11.50 -12.61 33.95
N VAL A 347 12.04 -12.79 35.15
CA VAL A 347 11.36 -13.49 36.24
C VAL A 347 10.71 -12.44 37.12
N VAL A 348 9.39 -12.50 37.27
CA VAL A 348 8.57 -11.52 37.98
C VAL A 348 7.99 -12.10 39.26
N LYS A 349 7.97 -11.28 40.32
CA LYS A 349 7.34 -11.58 41.59
C LYS A 349 5.99 -10.88 41.66
N LEU A 350 4.92 -11.67 41.64
CA LEU A 350 3.55 -11.14 41.62
C LEU A 350 3.08 -10.71 43.01
N PHE A 351 3.29 -11.56 44.02
CA PHE A 351 2.78 -11.35 45.38
C PHE A 351 3.91 -11.28 46.39
N ASP A 352 3.75 -10.42 47.39
CA ASP A 352 4.60 -10.45 48.57
C ASP A 352 4.20 -11.63 49.47
N GLY A 353 5.20 -12.27 50.08
CA GLY A 353 4.99 -13.44 50.96
C GLY A 353 4.74 -14.78 50.27
N VAL A 354 4.57 -14.83 48.94
CA VAL A 354 4.42 -16.08 48.19
C VAL A 354 5.74 -16.45 47.51
N ASP A 355 6.27 -17.64 47.81
CA ASP A 355 7.48 -18.19 47.16
C ASP A 355 7.14 -18.83 45.80
N LEU A 356 6.62 -18.01 44.89
CA LEU A 356 6.33 -18.39 43.52
C LEU A 356 6.62 -17.22 42.59
N ASN A 357 7.61 -17.40 41.72
CA ASN A 357 7.95 -16.43 40.68
C ASN A 357 7.48 -16.93 39.31
N LEU A 358 6.96 -16.04 38.49
CA LEU A 358 6.61 -16.35 37.11
C LEU A 358 7.74 -15.94 36.17
N ARG A 359 7.93 -16.71 35.09
CA ARG A 359 8.84 -16.32 34.01
C ARG A 359 8.00 -15.87 32.81
N LEU A 360 8.16 -14.61 32.42
CA LEU A 360 7.49 -14.08 31.24
C LEU A 360 8.18 -14.58 29.98
N ALA A 361 7.43 -14.89 28.92
CA ALA A 361 7.97 -15.29 27.61
C ALA A 361 8.28 -14.05 26.74
N ILE A 362 9.02 -13.09 27.30
CA ILE A 362 9.37 -11.84 26.63
C ILE A 362 10.63 -12.01 25.79
N ASN A 363 10.56 -11.55 24.54
CA ASN A 363 11.72 -11.37 23.67
C ASN A 363 11.90 -9.89 23.35
N THR A 364 12.96 -9.26 23.85
CA THR A 364 13.23 -7.82 23.66
C THR A 364 13.57 -7.44 22.22
N ALA A 365 13.93 -8.42 21.38
CA ALA A 365 14.01 -8.22 19.93
C ALA A 365 12.62 -8.10 19.26
N GLN A 366 11.53 -8.42 19.99
CA GLN A 366 10.13 -8.28 19.53
C GLN A 366 9.43 -7.06 20.12
N PHE A 367 10.00 -6.39 21.14
CA PHE A 367 9.43 -5.19 21.78
C PHE A 367 9.30 -4.00 20.84
N GLY A 368 10.19 -3.93 19.86
CA GLY A 368 9.98 -3.19 18.63
C GLY A 368 10.57 -3.98 17.48
N ARG A 369 9.84 -4.12 16.38
CA ARG A 369 10.28 -4.95 15.27
C ARG A 369 9.86 -4.32 13.96
N VAL A 370 10.77 -4.36 12.99
CA VAL A 370 10.48 -3.99 11.62
C VAL A 370 10.38 -5.25 10.80
N PHE A 371 9.22 -5.44 10.19
CA PHE A 371 9.03 -6.38 9.10
C PHE A 371 9.11 -5.62 7.79
N GLN A 372 9.40 -6.33 6.71
CA GLN A 372 9.24 -5.76 5.38
C GLN A 372 8.75 -6.82 4.41
N ASP A 373 7.91 -6.38 3.48
CA ASP A 373 7.58 -7.12 2.28
C ASP A 373 7.96 -6.29 1.06
N ARG A 374 8.30 -6.98 -0.02
CA ARG A 374 8.69 -6.35 -1.28
C ARG A 374 7.94 -7.03 -2.41
N SER A 375 7.45 -6.25 -3.36
CA SER A 375 6.78 -6.80 -4.53
C SER A 375 7.78 -7.50 -5.46
N HIS A 376 7.24 -8.29 -6.39
CA HIS A 376 7.91 -8.57 -7.65
C HIS A 376 8.11 -7.30 -8.48
N THR A 377 8.98 -7.37 -9.48
CA THR A 377 9.30 -6.21 -10.33
C THR A 377 8.15 -5.79 -11.24
N PHE A 378 8.11 -4.51 -11.59
CA PHE A 378 7.12 -3.96 -12.52
C PHE A 378 7.59 -2.79 -13.34
N ALA A 379 6.83 -2.51 -14.38
CA ALA A 379 7.04 -1.37 -15.23
C ALA A 379 5.96 -0.30 -14.99
N VAL A 380 6.37 0.95 -15.10
CA VAL A 380 5.51 2.12 -15.14
C VAL A 380 5.70 2.76 -16.50
N ARG A 381 4.62 2.80 -17.29
CA ARG A 381 4.67 3.16 -18.71
C ARG A 381 3.65 4.25 -19.03
N PRO A 382 3.90 5.08 -20.05
CA PRO A 382 2.92 6.06 -20.50
C PRO A 382 1.68 5.38 -21.05
N VAL A 383 0.51 6.01 -20.90
CA VAL A 383 -0.72 5.59 -21.59
C VAL A 383 -0.46 5.56 -23.09
N PRO A 384 -0.87 4.52 -23.83
CA PRO A 384 -0.56 4.43 -25.25
C PRO A 384 -1.25 5.58 -25.97
N GLU A 385 -0.55 6.22 -26.91
CA GLU A 385 -1.08 7.38 -27.63
C GLU A 385 -2.37 7.07 -28.41
N ASP A 386 -2.60 5.80 -28.76
CA ASP A 386 -3.80 5.33 -29.44
C ASP A 386 -4.99 5.03 -28.51
N LEU A 387 -4.80 5.17 -27.20
CA LEU A 387 -5.84 5.04 -26.20
C LEU A 387 -6.26 6.42 -25.69
N GLU A 388 -7.30 6.97 -26.31
CA GLU A 388 -7.93 8.21 -25.84
C GLU A 388 -8.68 7.94 -24.53
N ILE A 389 -8.12 8.42 -23.42
CA ILE A 389 -8.77 8.43 -22.10
C ILE A 389 -9.55 9.72 -21.96
N ASP A 390 -10.87 9.60 -21.77
CA ASP A 390 -11.76 10.74 -21.53
C ASP A 390 -11.23 11.69 -20.45
N ALA A 391 -11.40 12.99 -20.68
CA ALA A 391 -11.03 14.00 -19.72
C ALA A 391 -11.79 13.81 -18.40
N GLY A 392 -11.06 13.46 -17.33
CA GLY A 392 -11.61 13.31 -15.98
C GLY A 392 -11.89 11.87 -15.56
N ALA A 393 -11.79 10.91 -16.50
CA ALA A 393 -11.94 9.50 -16.20
C ALA A 393 -10.75 8.97 -15.39
N ALA A 394 -11.03 8.11 -14.40
CA ALA A 394 -10.00 7.40 -13.67
C ALA A 394 -9.70 6.06 -14.34
N ILE A 395 -8.41 5.70 -14.42
CA ILE A 395 -8.01 4.33 -14.75
C ILE A 395 -7.94 3.54 -13.44
N ARG A 396 -8.69 2.45 -13.33
CA ARG A 396 -8.90 1.65 -12.12
C ARG A 396 -8.35 0.25 -12.29
N ASN A 397 -7.80 -0.26 -11.20
CA ASN A 397 -6.94 -1.41 -11.22
C ASN A 397 -7.59 -2.67 -10.69
N LEU A 398 -7.59 -3.72 -11.50
CA LEU A 398 -8.00 -5.04 -11.06
C LEU A 398 -6.87 -6.03 -11.27
N ASN A 399 -6.33 -6.55 -10.17
CA ASN A 399 -5.27 -7.54 -10.16
C ASN A 399 -5.68 -8.82 -9.43
N VAL A 400 -4.72 -9.74 -9.34
CA VAL A 400 -4.74 -10.90 -8.45
C VAL A 400 -3.58 -10.78 -7.46
N ARG A 401 -3.81 -11.24 -6.23
CA ARG A 401 -2.76 -11.49 -5.22
C ARG A 401 -2.83 -12.93 -4.74
N GLY A 402 -1.78 -13.37 -4.06
CA GLY A 402 -1.77 -14.64 -3.34
C GLY A 402 -1.11 -15.77 -4.12
N LYS A 403 -1.29 -16.99 -3.66
CA LYS A 403 -0.77 -18.22 -4.27
C LYS A 403 -1.83 -19.31 -4.36
N ARG A 404 -1.61 -20.26 -5.26
CA ARG A 404 -2.45 -21.45 -5.44
C ARG A 404 -2.36 -22.32 -4.20
N GLY A 405 -3.49 -22.64 -3.59
CA GLY A 405 -3.59 -23.52 -2.43
C GLY A 405 -4.47 -22.93 -1.33
N ASN A 406 -4.66 -23.68 -0.24
CA ASN A 406 -5.27 -23.16 0.98
C ASN A 406 -4.22 -22.46 1.87
N ILE A 407 -4.67 -21.70 2.89
CA ILE A 407 -3.78 -20.92 3.77
C ILE A 407 -2.62 -21.73 4.38
N VAL A 408 -2.84 -23.01 4.68
CA VAL A 408 -1.80 -23.87 5.27
C VAL A 408 -0.76 -24.25 4.22
N GLN A 409 -1.19 -24.52 2.99
CA GLN A 409 -0.32 -24.90 1.87
C GLN A 409 0.52 -23.72 1.35
N VAL A 410 -0.05 -22.51 1.37
CA VAL A 410 0.61 -21.32 0.79
C VAL A 410 1.38 -20.49 1.79
N PHE A 411 1.26 -20.78 3.10
CA PHE A 411 2.00 -20.09 4.15
C PHE A 411 3.51 -20.04 3.83
N PRO A 412 4.17 -18.87 3.95
CA PRO A 412 3.69 -17.63 4.56
C PRO A 412 2.93 -16.66 3.65
N ALA A 413 2.56 -17.05 2.43
CA ALA A 413 1.66 -16.27 1.57
C ALA A 413 0.18 -16.47 1.96
N VAL A 414 -0.74 -15.90 1.18
CA VAL A 414 -2.20 -16.06 1.31
C VAL A 414 -2.79 -16.69 0.05
N GLU A 415 -4.01 -17.22 0.13
CA GLU A 415 -4.73 -17.77 -1.03
C GLU A 415 -4.99 -16.72 -2.11
N TYR A 416 -5.34 -17.18 -3.32
CA TYR A 416 -5.70 -16.28 -4.40
C TYR A 416 -6.91 -15.44 -4.09
N ASP A 417 -6.80 -14.17 -4.49
CA ASP A 417 -7.85 -13.20 -4.31
C ASP A 417 -7.78 -12.12 -5.40
N PHE A 418 -8.94 -11.63 -5.84
CA PHE A 418 -8.98 -10.43 -6.67
C PHE A 418 -8.65 -9.20 -5.82
N VAL A 419 -7.90 -8.26 -6.38
CA VAL A 419 -7.51 -7.03 -5.70
C VAL A 419 -7.86 -5.82 -6.55
N PRO A 420 -8.80 -4.98 -6.08
CA PRO A 420 -9.63 -5.17 -4.88
C PRO A 420 -10.72 -6.25 -5.07
N ASN A 421 -11.23 -6.82 -3.97
CA ASN A 421 -12.41 -7.70 -4.04
C ASN A 421 -13.67 -6.97 -4.47
N VAL A 422 -13.80 -5.71 -4.07
CA VAL A 422 -14.89 -4.82 -4.45
C VAL A 422 -14.24 -3.62 -5.12
N LEU A 423 -14.49 -3.46 -6.41
CA LEU A 423 -14.00 -2.35 -7.21
C LEU A 423 -15.16 -1.40 -7.50
N GLU A 424 -15.11 -0.19 -6.95
CA GLU A 424 -16.08 0.86 -7.29
C GLU A 424 -15.56 1.73 -8.44
N MET A 425 -16.46 2.07 -9.37
CA MET A 425 -16.16 2.82 -10.59
C MET A 425 -17.34 3.71 -11.00
N ALA A 426 -17.06 4.79 -11.72
CA ALA A 426 -18.09 5.56 -12.41
C ALA A 426 -18.25 5.06 -13.86
N VAL A 427 -19.44 5.21 -14.44
CA VAL A 427 -19.61 5.05 -15.90
C VAL A 427 -18.69 6.05 -16.61
N GLY A 428 -17.90 5.57 -17.57
CA GLY A 428 -16.87 6.35 -18.25
C GLY A 428 -15.45 6.19 -17.67
N ASP A 429 -15.30 5.66 -16.46
CA ASP A 429 -13.98 5.23 -15.95
C ASP A 429 -13.43 4.06 -16.78
N TYR A 430 -12.12 3.83 -16.71
CA TYR A 430 -11.46 2.73 -17.39
C TYR A 430 -11.06 1.66 -16.39
N VAL A 431 -11.46 0.41 -16.62
CA VAL A 431 -11.00 -0.75 -15.85
C VAL A 431 -9.83 -1.36 -16.56
N HIS A 432 -8.90 -1.89 -15.79
CA HIS A 432 -7.64 -2.25 -16.35
C HIS A 432 -7.05 -3.44 -15.60
N ILE A 433 -7.11 -4.56 -16.32
CA ILE A 433 -7.17 -5.90 -15.77
C ILE A 433 -5.89 -6.62 -16.14
N GLN A 434 -5.07 -6.94 -15.15
CA GLN A 434 -3.82 -7.67 -15.36
C GLN A 434 -3.45 -8.51 -14.15
N TRP A 435 -2.66 -9.54 -14.37
CA TRP A 435 -2.05 -10.31 -13.28
C TRP A 435 -0.88 -11.11 -13.78
N THR A 436 -0.06 -11.57 -12.85
CA THR A 436 0.91 -12.63 -13.12
C THR A 436 0.59 -13.84 -12.26
N GLY A 437 0.50 -14.99 -12.92
CA GLY A 437 0.56 -16.29 -12.29
C GLY A 437 1.98 -16.86 -12.35
N SER A 438 2.09 -18.17 -12.10
CA SER A 438 3.40 -18.81 -11.92
C SER A 438 3.47 -20.19 -12.58
N ASN A 439 4.68 -20.66 -12.87
CA ASN A 439 4.98 -22.05 -13.24
C ASN A 439 5.88 -22.73 -12.19
N THR A 440 6.02 -22.12 -11.02
CA THR A 440 6.92 -22.55 -9.94
C THR A 440 6.19 -22.64 -8.60
N ASN A 441 4.86 -22.80 -8.61
CA ASN A 441 4.14 -23.10 -7.39
C ASN A 441 4.55 -24.47 -6.85
N PRO A 442 4.58 -24.67 -5.51
CA PRO A 442 4.87 -25.98 -4.94
C PRO A 442 3.93 -27.06 -5.46
N ASN A 443 4.50 -28.22 -5.79
CA ASN A 443 3.73 -29.41 -6.10
C ASN A 443 2.90 -29.81 -4.86
N ASN A 444 1.68 -30.30 -5.06
CA ASN A 444 0.69 -30.69 -4.03
C ASN A 444 -0.13 -29.55 -3.38
N ASN A 445 -0.09 -28.34 -3.93
CA ASN A 445 -1.05 -27.30 -3.56
C ASN A 445 -2.41 -27.56 -4.23
N ALA A 446 -3.49 -27.37 -3.48
CA ALA A 446 -4.83 -27.55 -4.00
C ALA A 446 -5.16 -26.49 -5.06
N GLY A 447 -5.65 -26.92 -6.22
CA GLY A 447 -6.16 -26.07 -7.30
C GLY A 447 -6.45 -26.94 -8.52
N GLN A 448 -7.20 -26.44 -9.49
CA GLN A 448 -7.45 -27.18 -10.74
C GLN A 448 -6.23 -27.15 -11.66
N GLY A 449 -6.20 -27.95 -12.73
CA GLY A 449 -5.16 -28.08 -13.77
C GLY A 449 -3.70 -28.29 -13.34
N LEU A 450 -2.80 -28.11 -14.31
CA LEU A 450 -1.39 -28.55 -14.27
C LEU A 450 -0.72 -28.22 -12.94
N ALA A 451 -0.16 -29.24 -12.29
CA ALA A 451 0.54 -29.09 -11.02
C ALA A 451 1.71 -28.11 -11.15
N GLY A 452 1.86 -27.22 -10.16
CA GLY A 452 2.90 -26.19 -10.15
C GLY A 452 2.60 -24.97 -11.05
N SER A 453 1.59 -25.04 -11.92
CA SER A 453 1.08 -23.89 -12.66
C SER A 453 0.06 -23.10 -11.84
N ASP A 454 -0.06 -21.83 -12.15
CA ASP A 454 -1.12 -20.96 -11.68
C ASP A 454 -1.52 -19.97 -12.78
N ARG A 455 -2.82 -19.89 -13.01
CA ARG A 455 -3.48 -19.01 -13.96
C ARG A 455 -4.76 -18.48 -13.31
N SER A 456 -5.15 -17.28 -13.70
CA SER A 456 -6.39 -16.64 -13.31
C SER A 456 -7.12 -16.17 -14.55
N ASN A 457 -8.45 -16.11 -14.46
CA ASN A 457 -9.34 -15.62 -15.52
C ASN A 457 -10.55 -14.92 -14.88
N ILE A 458 -11.37 -14.27 -15.70
CA ILE A 458 -12.59 -13.62 -15.24
C ILE A 458 -13.77 -14.09 -16.09
N VAL A 459 -14.78 -14.61 -15.40
CA VAL A 459 -16.10 -14.89 -15.98
C VAL A 459 -17.19 -14.27 -15.11
N LEU A 460 -18.20 -13.68 -15.74
CA LEU A 460 -19.39 -13.16 -15.06
C LEU A 460 -20.21 -14.33 -14.52
N LEU A 461 -20.62 -14.27 -13.26
CA LEU A 461 -21.45 -15.30 -12.63
C LEU A 461 -22.87 -15.28 -13.20
N LYS A 462 -23.59 -16.40 -13.08
CA LYS A 462 -25.02 -16.47 -13.43
C LYS A 462 -25.86 -15.65 -12.44
N SER A 463 -27.01 -15.17 -12.92
CA SER A 463 -27.96 -14.39 -12.11
C SER A 463 -28.40 -15.15 -10.85
N GLN A 464 -28.92 -14.40 -9.89
CA GLN A 464 -29.46 -14.94 -8.64
C GLN A 464 -30.59 -15.94 -8.93
N VAL A 465 -30.50 -17.14 -8.35
CA VAL A 465 -31.47 -18.24 -8.52
C VAL A 465 -32.19 -18.61 -7.21
N TYR A 466 -31.83 -18.00 -6.08
CA TYR A 466 -32.49 -18.15 -4.79
C TYR A 466 -32.35 -16.88 -3.93
N PRO A 467 -33.29 -16.58 -3.00
CA PRO A 467 -33.14 -15.48 -2.04
C PRO A 467 -31.95 -15.72 -1.09
N GLU A 468 -31.15 -14.68 -0.83
CA GLU A 468 -30.08 -14.70 0.19
C GLU A 468 -30.51 -13.92 1.45
N GLY A 469 -29.80 -14.11 2.56
CA GLY A 469 -29.94 -13.24 3.74
C GLY A 469 -29.59 -11.79 3.37
N ASP A 470 -30.42 -10.84 3.78
CA ASP A 470 -30.58 -9.56 3.07
C ASP A 470 -29.59 -8.46 3.43
N GLY A 471 -28.51 -8.72 4.19
CA GLY A 471 -27.51 -7.77 4.73
C GLY A 471 -27.30 -6.48 3.91
N LYS A 472 -28.23 -5.52 4.08
CA LYS A 472 -28.66 -4.58 3.03
C LYS A 472 -27.59 -3.58 2.64
N ILE A 473 -27.10 -3.69 1.42
CA ILE A 473 -26.73 -2.54 0.58
C ILE A 473 -27.28 -2.81 -0.83
N ASN A 474 -28.41 -2.18 -1.17
CA ASN A 474 -28.94 -2.18 -2.54
C ASN A 474 -28.24 -1.07 -3.33
N TYR A 475 -27.30 -1.44 -4.20
CA TYR A 475 -26.69 -0.48 -5.12
C TYR A 475 -27.63 -0.20 -6.31
N PRO A 476 -27.72 1.06 -6.78
CA PRO A 476 -28.51 1.39 -7.96
C PRO A 476 -27.94 0.73 -9.23
N GLY A 477 -28.84 0.35 -10.16
CA GLY A 477 -28.49 -0.31 -11.43
C GLY A 477 -28.83 -1.81 -11.47
N GLY A 478 -28.44 -2.48 -12.55
CA GLY A 478 -28.66 -3.92 -12.71
C GLY A 478 -27.75 -4.75 -11.80
N LYS A 479 -28.27 -5.84 -11.23
CA LYS A 479 -27.46 -6.87 -10.55
C LYS A 479 -27.11 -7.97 -11.54
N PHE A 480 -25.83 -8.06 -11.88
CA PHE A 480 -25.27 -9.05 -12.81
C PHE A 480 -24.44 -10.07 -12.04
N GLY A 481 -24.75 -11.35 -12.20
CA GLY A 481 -24.14 -12.41 -11.42
C GLY A 481 -24.54 -12.44 -9.95
N HIS A 482 -24.10 -13.48 -9.24
CA HIS A 482 -24.49 -13.72 -7.85
C HIS A 482 -23.42 -14.52 -7.10
N PHE A 483 -22.98 -14.07 -5.91
CA PHE A 483 -21.92 -14.77 -5.16
C PHE A 483 -22.31 -16.18 -4.69
N GLY A 484 -23.60 -16.41 -4.42
CA GLY A 484 -24.10 -17.74 -4.06
C GLY A 484 -24.05 -18.79 -5.19
N VAL A 485 -23.71 -18.43 -6.43
CA VAL A 485 -23.59 -19.41 -7.53
C VAL A 485 -22.13 -19.65 -7.91
N ASN A 486 -21.87 -20.85 -8.46
CA ASN A 486 -20.56 -21.27 -9.00
C ASN A 486 -20.60 -21.51 -10.51
N TYR A 487 -21.73 -21.23 -11.15
CA TYR A 487 -21.89 -21.38 -12.59
C TYR A 487 -21.79 -20.00 -13.26
N PRO A 488 -20.94 -19.85 -14.29
CA PRO A 488 -20.86 -18.62 -15.05
C PRO A 488 -22.11 -18.41 -15.90
N MET A 489 -22.34 -17.17 -16.29
CA MET A 489 -23.20 -16.83 -17.42
C MET A 489 -22.54 -17.32 -18.72
N ASP A 490 -23.33 -17.59 -19.75
CA ASP A 490 -22.80 -17.78 -21.10
C ASP A 490 -21.99 -16.53 -21.51
N ALA A 491 -20.69 -16.71 -21.75
CA ALA A 491 -19.79 -15.62 -22.10
C ALA A 491 -20.22 -14.88 -23.38
N ALA A 492 -20.91 -15.57 -24.31
CA ALA A 492 -21.45 -14.94 -25.52
C ALA A 492 -22.59 -13.95 -25.24
N ASN A 493 -23.25 -14.09 -24.09
CA ASN A 493 -24.32 -13.22 -23.61
C ASN A 493 -23.85 -12.30 -22.46
N SER A 494 -22.57 -12.35 -22.08
CA SER A 494 -22.02 -11.55 -21.01
C SER A 494 -21.99 -10.08 -21.40
N THR A 495 -22.57 -9.22 -20.56
CA THR A 495 -22.47 -7.76 -20.67
C THR A 495 -21.51 -7.20 -19.63
N PHE A 496 -20.51 -7.98 -19.19
CA PHE A 496 -19.59 -7.59 -18.11
C PHE A 496 -19.02 -6.19 -18.34
N LEU A 497 -19.36 -5.23 -17.48
CA LEU A 497 -18.95 -3.82 -17.53
C LEU A 497 -19.29 -3.06 -18.84
N GLY A 498 -20.15 -3.64 -19.69
CA GLY A 498 -20.39 -3.15 -21.05
C GLY A 498 -19.21 -3.35 -22.02
N LEU A 499 -18.31 -4.29 -21.72
CA LEU A 499 -17.20 -4.67 -22.60
C LEU A 499 -17.70 -5.39 -23.86
N SER A 500 -16.85 -5.41 -24.90
CA SER A 500 -17.14 -6.17 -26.10
C SER A 500 -17.17 -7.68 -25.84
N LYS A 501 -17.81 -8.42 -26.75
CA LYS A 501 -17.80 -9.88 -26.71
C LYS A 501 -16.37 -10.43 -26.79
N GLU A 502 -15.52 -9.80 -27.59
CA GLU A 502 -14.11 -10.17 -27.76
C GLU A 502 -13.33 -9.99 -26.45
N ASP A 503 -13.55 -8.89 -25.72
CA ASP A 503 -12.91 -8.68 -24.42
C ASP A 503 -13.42 -9.69 -23.37
N ALA A 504 -14.73 -10.00 -23.37
CA ALA A 504 -15.30 -11.01 -22.47
C ALA A 504 -14.72 -12.41 -22.75
N ILE A 505 -14.53 -12.78 -24.02
CA ILE A 505 -13.85 -14.02 -24.44
C ILE A 505 -12.38 -13.98 -24.01
N THR A 506 -11.70 -12.86 -24.22
CA THR A 506 -10.29 -12.67 -23.84
C THR A 506 -10.09 -12.86 -22.34
N LEU A 507 -11.00 -12.31 -21.51
CA LEU A 507 -10.98 -12.46 -20.06
C LEU A 507 -11.30 -13.89 -19.60
N ALA A 508 -12.21 -14.58 -20.28
CA ALA A 508 -12.63 -15.93 -19.94
C ALA A 508 -11.54 -16.97 -20.25
N TYR A 509 -10.88 -16.84 -21.41
CA TYR A 509 -9.92 -17.82 -21.93
C TYR A 509 -8.46 -17.39 -21.88
N CYS A 510 -8.17 -16.16 -21.41
CA CYS A 510 -6.83 -15.58 -21.41
C CYS A 510 -6.20 -15.52 -22.83
N ASP A 511 -6.95 -15.00 -23.81
CA ASP A 511 -6.56 -14.94 -25.22
C ASP A 511 -5.46 -13.87 -25.51
N PRO A 512 -4.50 -14.08 -26.45
CA PRO A 512 -4.24 -15.31 -27.20
C PRO A 512 -3.69 -16.41 -26.29
N GLY A 513 -4.45 -17.50 -26.17
CA GLY A 513 -3.92 -18.75 -25.65
C GLY A 513 -2.90 -19.34 -26.61
N GLN A 514 -2.32 -20.50 -26.28
CA GLN A 514 -1.47 -21.21 -27.25
C GLN A 514 -2.25 -21.58 -28.54
N PHE A 515 -1.54 -21.69 -29.65
CA PHE A 515 -2.12 -22.17 -30.91
C PHE A 515 -2.31 -23.69 -30.86
N ARG A 516 -3.55 -24.15 -30.63
CA ARG A 516 -3.98 -25.56 -30.42
C ARG A 516 -3.55 -26.15 -29.07
N GLY A 517 -4.20 -27.24 -28.65
CA GLY A 517 -3.92 -27.98 -27.42
C GLY A 517 -5.11 -28.02 -26.46
N GLU A 518 -4.92 -28.57 -25.27
CA GLU A 518 -5.93 -28.61 -24.21
C GLU A 518 -5.98 -27.24 -23.54
N VAL A 519 -7.18 -26.64 -23.39
CA VAL A 519 -7.32 -25.33 -22.70
C VAL A 519 -8.46 -25.31 -21.69
N SER A 520 -9.07 -26.45 -21.37
CA SER A 520 -10.25 -26.46 -20.47
C SER A 520 -9.90 -25.98 -19.07
N GLU A 521 -8.63 -26.12 -18.68
CA GLU A 521 -8.12 -25.67 -17.38
C GLU A 521 -7.16 -24.47 -17.49
N LEU A 522 -7.04 -23.87 -18.68
CA LEU A 522 -6.14 -22.75 -19.00
C LEU A 522 -4.65 -23.05 -18.76
N ASP A 523 -4.25 -24.33 -18.72
CA ASP A 523 -2.89 -24.73 -18.38
C ASP A 523 -1.83 -24.13 -19.32
N ASP A 524 -2.22 -23.89 -20.56
CA ASP A 524 -1.36 -23.34 -21.59
C ASP A 524 -1.48 -21.83 -21.79
N ALA A 525 -2.24 -21.13 -20.93
CA ALA A 525 -2.19 -19.67 -20.88
C ALA A 525 -0.79 -19.19 -20.46
N GLY A 526 -0.41 -17.97 -20.85
CA GLY A 526 0.81 -17.34 -20.37
C GLY A 526 0.76 -17.08 -18.85
N THR A 527 1.92 -16.98 -18.21
CA THR A 527 2.00 -16.56 -16.80
C THR A 527 1.63 -15.09 -16.62
N TYR A 528 1.69 -14.27 -17.66
CA TYR A 528 1.27 -12.87 -17.60
C TYR A 528 0.03 -12.68 -18.46
N PHE A 529 -1.02 -12.09 -17.87
CA PHE A 529 -2.22 -11.67 -18.58
C PHE A 529 -2.38 -10.16 -18.45
N ASN A 530 -2.86 -9.55 -19.54
CA ASN A 530 -2.92 -8.12 -19.67
C ASN A 530 -4.00 -7.68 -20.66
N LEU A 531 -5.10 -7.12 -20.13
CA LEU A 531 -6.12 -6.48 -20.94
C LEU A 531 -5.95 -4.95 -20.88
N PRO A 532 -5.61 -4.27 -22.01
CA PRO A 532 -5.49 -2.81 -22.13
C PRO A 532 -6.66 -2.09 -21.47
N PRO A 533 -6.49 -0.86 -20.93
CA PRO A 533 -7.59 -0.21 -20.23
C PRO A 533 -8.84 -0.19 -21.09
N ARG A 534 -9.95 -0.64 -20.52
CA ARG A 534 -11.26 -0.66 -21.17
C ARG A 534 -12.20 0.28 -20.47
N LYS A 535 -12.86 1.13 -21.26
CA LYS A 535 -13.90 2.02 -20.76
C LYS A 535 -15.09 1.21 -20.27
N VAL A 536 -15.55 1.51 -19.07
CA VAL A 536 -16.75 0.94 -18.49
C VAL A 536 -17.94 1.77 -18.94
N THR A 537 -18.92 1.13 -19.59
CA THR A 537 -20.03 1.83 -20.25
C THR A 537 -21.40 1.52 -19.64
N GLN A 538 -21.49 0.49 -18.80
CA GLN A 538 -22.75 0.03 -18.24
C GLN A 538 -22.75 0.12 -16.70
N GLN A 539 -23.78 0.77 -16.16
CA GLN A 539 -24.05 0.82 -14.72
C GLN A 539 -24.51 -0.56 -14.21
N GLY A 540 -24.06 -0.94 -13.02
CA GLY A 540 -24.54 -2.15 -12.35
C GLY A 540 -23.56 -2.70 -11.32
N THR A 541 -24.01 -3.75 -10.63
CA THR A 541 -23.19 -4.54 -9.72
C THR A 541 -22.87 -5.88 -10.38
N TYR A 542 -21.60 -6.13 -10.65
CA TYR A 542 -21.11 -7.29 -11.38
C TYR A 542 -20.36 -8.24 -10.45
N HIS A 543 -20.87 -9.46 -10.28
CA HIS A 543 -20.20 -10.52 -9.53
C HIS A 543 -19.52 -11.49 -10.49
N TYR A 544 -18.23 -11.68 -10.33
CA TYR A 544 -17.42 -12.52 -11.22
C TYR A 544 -16.55 -13.47 -10.42
N MET A 545 -16.01 -14.47 -11.11
CA MET A 545 -15.12 -15.47 -10.53
C MET A 545 -13.98 -15.82 -11.47
N SER A 546 -12.93 -16.44 -10.93
CA SER A 546 -12.02 -17.25 -11.73
C SER A 546 -12.48 -18.71 -11.74
N THR A 547 -12.69 -19.28 -12.92
CA THR A 547 -13.01 -20.72 -13.05
C THR A 547 -11.83 -21.60 -12.66
N ARG A 548 -10.61 -21.09 -12.86
CA ARG A 548 -9.37 -21.80 -12.49
C ARG A 548 -9.24 -21.92 -10.97
N ASN A 549 -9.44 -20.81 -10.25
CA ASN A 549 -9.17 -20.74 -8.82
C ASN A 549 -10.44 -20.97 -7.98
N ASN A 550 -11.08 -22.11 -8.21
CA ASN A 550 -12.37 -22.47 -7.59
C ASN A 550 -12.37 -23.88 -6.93
N ASN A 551 -11.20 -24.44 -6.62
CA ASN A 551 -11.06 -25.89 -6.35
C ASN A 551 -11.58 -26.39 -4.98
N PHE A 552 -12.50 -25.67 -4.33
CA PHE A 552 -13.23 -26.17 -3.17
C PHE A 552 -14.72 -25.86 -3.19
N SER A 553 -15.25 -25.18 -4.22
CA SER A 553 -16.65 -24.72 -4.35
C SER A 553 -17.21 -23.84 -3.22
N ASN A 554 -16.53 -23.77 -2.07
CA ASN A 554 -16.79 -22.91 -0.93
C ASN A 554 -15.57 -22.06 -0.54
N ARG A 555 -14.50 -22.08 -1.35
CA ARG A 555 -13.30 -21.24 -1.22
C ARG A 555 -12.90 -20.82 -2.64
N ASP A 556 -13.58 -19.77 -3.08
CA ASP A 556 -13.68 -19.41 -4.48
C ASP A 556 -13.03 -18.04 -4.69
N GLN A 557 -12.20 -17.89 -5.72
CA GLN A 557 -11.71 -16.58 -6.11
C GLN A 557 -12.85 -15.82 -6.80
N LYS A 558 -13.57 -15.00 -6.02
CA LYS A 558 -14.69 -14.17 -6.48
C LYS A 558 -14.43 -12.68 -6.23
N GLY A 559 -14.99 -11.85 -7.09
CA GLY A 559 -14.90 -10.39 -6.98
C GLY A 559 -16.18 -9.71 -7.40
N GLN A 560 -16.28 -8.44 -7.04
CA GLN A 560 -17.40 -7.55 -7.33
C GLN A 560 -16.88 -6.26 -7.98
N VAL A 561 -17.53 -5.79 -9.03
CA VAL A 561 -17.38 -4.44 -9.54
C VAL A 561 -18.71 -3.72 -9.40
N ILE A 562 -18.70 -2.52 -8.83
CA ILE A 562 -19.88 -1.67 -8.69
C ILE A 562 -19.65 -0.43 -9.57
N VAL A 563 -20.51 -0.27 -10.56
CA VAL A 563 -20.47 0.85 -11.50
C VAL A 563 -21.68 1.74 -11.26
N SER A 564 -21.44 3.02 -10.94
CA SER A 564 -22.48 4.02 -10.73
C SER A 564 -22.47 5.09 -11.83
N THR A 565 -23.63 5.66 -12.15
CA THR A 565 -23.76 6.87 -12.97
C THR A 565 -23.34 8.13 -12.22
N ASN A 566 -23.41 8.09 -10.90
CA ASN A 566 -23.10 9.22 -10.05
C ASN A 566 -21.61 9.50 -10.03
N GLN A 567 -21.26 10.77 -10.17
CA GLN A 567 -19.90 11.22 -9.93
C GLN A 567 -19.60 11.13 -8.44
N TYR A 568 -18.49 10.49 -8.09
CA TYR A 568 -18.04 10.43 -6.71
C TYR A 568 -16.52 10.56 -6.60
N VAL A 569 -16.07 10.96 -5.42
CA VAL A 569 -14.67 10.98 -5.03
C VAL A 569 -14.56 10.45 -3.60
N MET A 570 -13.52 9.65 -3.36
CA MET A 570 -13.17 9.15 -2.04
C MET A 570 -11.82 9.72 -1.61
N ALA A 571 -11.70 10.10 -0.35
CA ALA A 571 -10.44 10.48 0.27
C ALA A 571 -10.35 9.92 1.69
N ALA A 572 -9.14 9.51 2.09
CA ALA A 572 -8.87 9.15 3.49
C ALA A 572 -8.29 10.39 4.18
N ILE A 573 -9.10 11.06 4.99
CA ILE A 573 -8.74 12.31 5.69
C ILE A 573 -8.66 12.00 7.19
N GLY A 574 -7.55 12.38 7.83
CA GLY A 574 -7.33 12.16 9.25
C GLY A 574 -7.22 13.45 10.04
N TRP A 575 -6.57 13.39 11.19
CA TRP A 575 -6.40 14.51 12.12
C TRP A 575 -5.63 15.68 11.52
N LEU A 576 -4.70 15.46 10.59
CA LEU A 576 -3.99 16.54 9.88
C LEU A 576 -4.89 17.38 8.98
N GLY A 577 -6.15 16.97 8.80
CA GLY A 577 -7.05 17.59 7.85
C GLY A 577 -6.68 17.25 6.40
N GLY A 578 -7.28 17.98 5.47
CA GLY A 578 -7.12 17.74 4.05
C GLY A 578 -8.31 18.27 3.26
N ASN A 579 -8.21 18.18 1.93
CA ASN A 579 -9.30 18.53 1.03
C ASN A 579 -9.68 17.36 0.15
N VAL A 580 -10.93 17.36 -0.28
CA VAL A 580 -11.43 16.47 -1.32
C VAL A 580 -12.39 17.24 -2.22
N THR A 581 -12.13 17.19 -3.52
CA THR A 581 -12.91 17.91 -4.53
C THR A 581 -13.50 16.93 -5.52
N LEU A 582 -14.80 17.08 -5.77
CA LEU A 582 -15.57 16.28 -6.72
C LEU A 582 -15.62 17.00 -8.08
N GLY A 583 -15.29 16.26 -9.15
CA GLY A 583 -15.31 16.75 -10.53
C GLY A 583 -14.49 18.03 -10.72
N ASP A 584 -14.96 18.91 -11.61
CA ASP A 584 -14.38 20.23 -11.85
C ASP A 584 -14.81 21.26 -10.77
N GLY A 585 -14.72 20.87 -9.50
CA GLY A 585 -15.14 21.71 -8.37
C GLY A 585 -16.65 21.92 -8.29
N VAL A 586 -17.45 20.88 -8.57
CA VAL A 586 -18.91 20.93 -8.35
C VAL A 586 -19.25 20.82 -6.86
N ALA A 587 -18.41 20.14 -6.10
CA ALA A 587 -18.44 20.15 -4.65
C ALA A 587 -17.03 19.96 -4.08
N SER A 588 -16.79 20.49 -2.90
CA SER A 588 -15.53 20.31 -2.17
C SER A 588 -15.79 20.16 -0.68
N LEU A 589 -14.93 19.43 0.00
CA LEU A 589 -14.90 19.32 1.45
C LEU A 589 -13.49 19.61 1.92
N ALA A 590 -13.35 20.57 2.83
CA ALA A 590 -12.09 20.97 3.41
C ALA A 590 -12.15 20.83 4.93
N VAL A 591 -11.16 20.12 5.48
CA VAL A 591 -11.02 19.80 6.89
C VAL A 591 -9.74 20.43 7.39
N ASN A 592 -9.85 21.27 8.41
CA ASN A 592 -8.67 21.80 9.10
C ASN A 592 -8.07 20.76 10.06
N GLU A 593 -6.81 20.94 10.40
CA GLU A 593 -6.13 20.13 11.40
C GLU A 593 -6.90 20.09 12.73
N GLY A 594 -6.97 18.91 13.33
CA GLY A 594 -7.64 18.65 14.59
C GLY A 594 -9.16 18.60 14.54
N ILE A 595 -9.79 18.82 13.38
CA ILE A 595 -11.25 18.71 13.23
C ILE A 595 -11.71 17.25 13.31
N PHE A 596 -11.08 16.36 12.53
CA PHE A 596 -11.29 14.92 12.68
C PHE A 596 -10.43 14.38 13.82
N ASP A 597 -10.97 13.42 14.58
CA ASP A 597 -10.28 12.79 15.71
C ASP A 597 -9.49 11.53 15.33
N GLY A 598 -9.59 11.12 14.06
CA GLY A 598 -8.88 10.01 13.46
C GLY A 598 -9.21 9.87 11.98
N LEU A 599 -8.75 8.78 11.37
CA LEU A 599 -8.94 8.53 9.93
C LEU A 599 -10.41 8.32 9.56
N LYS A 600 -10.94 9.15 8.66
CA LYS A 600 -12.26 9.01 8.05
C LYS A 600 -12.12 8.74 6.55
N LYS A 601 -12.83 7.74 6.03
CA LYS A 601 -12.95 7.48 4.59
C LYS A 601 -14.09 8.33 4.03
N VAL A 602 -13.77 9.58 3.70
CA VAL A 602 -14.73 10.56 3.21
C VAL A 602 -15.16 10.20 1.78
N ARG A 603 -16.46 10.14 1.54
CA ARG A 603 -17.07 10.11 0.20
C ARG A 603 -17.78 11.43 -0.05
N LEU A 604 -17.53 12.01 -1.21
CA LEU A 604 -18.43 12.99 -1.81
C LEU A 604 -19.03 12.37 -3.06
N GLU A 605 -20.35 12.35 -3.16
CA GLU A 605 -21.07 11.84 -4.32
C GLU A 605 -22.17 12.83 -4.72
N LYS A 606 -22.35 12.98 -6.02
CA LYS A 606 -23.35 13.85 -6.62
C LYS A 606 -24.46 13.01 -7.22
N TRP A 607 -25.70 13.27 -6.82
CA TRP A 607 -26.91 12.69 -7.38
C TRP A 607 -27.67 13.76 -8.15
N SER A 608 -28.15 13.43 -9.34
CA SER A 608 -29.07 14.33 -10.04
C SER A 608 -30.32 14.59 -9.19
N THR A 609 -31.02 15.70 -9.44
CA THR A 609 -32.30 15.99 -8.79
C THR A 609 -33.30 14.83 -8.90
N ILE A 610 -33.35 14.18 -10.07
CA ILE A 610 -34.20 13.01 -10.34
C ILE A 610 -33.83 11.82 -9.42
N GLU A 611 -32.54 11.51 -9.28
CA GLU A 611 -32.06 10.41 -8.44
C GLU A 611 -32.27 10.70 -6.95
N GLY A 612 -32.03 11.93 -6.52
CA GLY A 612 -32.25 12.37 -5.15
C GLY A 612 -33.73 12.28 -4.76
N GLU A 613 -34.64 12.78 -5.61
CA GLU A 613 -36.08 12.67 -5.40
C GLU A 613 -36.56 11.22 -5.37
N LYS A 614 -36.08 10.41 -6.31
CA LYS A 614 -36.40 8.98 -6.35
C LYS A 614 -35.99 8.30 -5.05
N SER A 615 -34.75 8.50 -4.60
CA SER A 615 -34.21 7.90 -3.39
C SER A 615 -34.97 8.35 -2.14
N MET A 616 -35.31 9.64 -2.05
CA MET A 616 -36.10 10.20 -0.96
C MET A 616 -37.51 9.60 -0.92
N LYS A 617 -38.17 9.48 -2.07
CA LYS A 617 -39.50 8.89 -2.21
C LYS A 617 -39.51 7.41 -1.87
N GLU A 618 -38.50 6.65 -2.30
CA GLU A 618 -38.34 5.24 -1.95
C GLU A 618 -38.15 5.03 -0.43
N ALA A 619 -37.52 5.98 0.25
CA ALA A 619 -37.42 6.02 1.71
C ALA A 619 -38.72 6.48 2.41
N GLY A 620 -39.75 6.87 1.67
CA GLY A 620 -40.99 7.43 2.23
C GLY A 620 -40.79 8.80 2.88
N ARG A 621 -39.84 9.59 2.37
CA ARG A 621 -39.48 10.93 2.86
C ARG A 621 -39.73 11.98 1.79
N TYR A 622 -39.74 13.25 2.19
CA TYR A 622 -39.99 14.40 1.31
C TYR A 622 -39.32 15.67 1.88
N LEU A 623 -39.05 16.63 1.01
CA LEU A 623 -38.57 17.98 1.34
C LEU A 623 -39.55 18.98 0.75
N ASP A 624 -40.42 19.56 1.60
CA ASP A 624 -41.49 20.45 1.17
C ASP A 624 -41.04 21.91 0.99
N GLU A 625 -39.80 22.23 1.38
CA GLU A 625 -39.27 23.59 1.34
C GLU A 625 -38.77 23.99 -0.05
N GLY A 626 -39.07 25.22 -0.45
CA GLY A 626 -38.66 25.81 -1.73
C GLY A 626 -39.49 25.38 -2.94
N ASP A 627 -39.43 26.17 -4.01
CA ASP A 627 -40.22 25.99 -5.24
C ASP A 627 -39.50 25.16 -6.30
N GLY A 628 -38.19 24.90 -6.11
CA GLY A 628 -37.38 24.12 -7.05
C GLY A 628 -35.97 23.84 -6.53
N TYR A 629 -35.16 23.17 -7.35
CA TYR A 629 -33.76 22.86 -7.01
C TYR A 629 -32.82 23.93 -7.55
N ALA A 630 -32.00 24.47 -6.66
CA ALA A 630 -30.88 25.34 -6.99
C ALA A 630 -29.56 24.56 -7.08
N SER A 631 -29.53 23.29 -6.68
CA SER A 631 -28.40 22.38 -6.91
C SER A 631 -28.88 20.94 -7.12
N ASP A 632 -27.96 20.10 -7.60
CA ASP A 632 -28.07 18.65 -7.44
C ASP A 632 -27.95 18.25 -5.96
N PHE A 633 -28.24 16.98 -5.63
CA PHE A 633 -28.04 16.45 -4.29
C PHE A 633 -26.58 16.03 -4.10
N TYR A 634 -26.02 16.33 -2.94
CA TYR A 634 -24.65 15.96 -2.58
C TYR A 634 -24.63 15.10 -1.33
N LEU A 635 -24.14 13.88 -1.48
CA LEU A 635 -23.96 12.92 -0.42
C LEU A 635 -22.55 13.03 0.14
N VAL A 636 -22.46 13.25 1.45
CA VAL A 636 -21.20 13.33 2.22
C VAL A 636 -21.21 12.19 3.23
N THR A 637 -20.32 11.20 3.09
CA THR A 637 -20.24 10.09 4.06
C THR A 637 -18.85 9.94 4.69
N PRO A 638 -18.74 9.34 5.88
CA PRO A 638 -19.83 8.92 6.78
C PRO A 638 -20.60 10.11 7.40
N GLU A 639 -21.70 9.87 8.13
CA GLU A 639 -22.41 10.97 8.83
C GLU A 639 -21.61 11.49 10.02
N ASP A 640 -20.90 10.61 10.74
CA ASP A 640 -20.13 10.89 11.95
C ASP A 640 -18.71 11.38 11.65
N LEU A 641 -18.59 12.34 10.71
CA LEU A 641 -17.31 12.95 10.36
C LEU A 641 -16.67 13.67 11.54
N VAL A 642 -17.44 14.51 12.24
CA VAL A 642 -17.04 15.12 13.53
C VAL A 642 -17.81 14.45 14.64
N ARG A 643 -17.13 14.15 15.75
CA ARG A 643 -17.79 13.56 16.91
C ARG A 643 -18.77 14.53 17.56
N ALA A 644 -19.90 13.98 17.99
CA ALA A 644 -20.95 14.74 18.66
C ALA A 644 -20.51 15.41 19.98
N ASP A 645 -19.45 14.90 20.63
CA ASP A 645 -18.91 15.43 21.89
C ASP A 645 -17.86 16.54 21.69
N GLN A 646 -17.65 17.02 20.46
CA GLN A 646 -16.73 18.12 20.16
C GLN A 646 -17.48 19.35 19.61
N PRO A 647 -18.30 20.02 20.43
CA PRO A 647 -19.09 21.17 19.99
C PRO A 647 -18.18 22.29 19.48
N GLY A 648 -18.51 22.84 18.32
CA GLY A 648 -17.80 23.97 17.69
C GLY A 648 -16.73 23.57 16.67
N LYS A 649 -16.40 22.28 16.52
CA LYS A 649 -15.56 21.83 15.40
C LYS A 649 -16.42 21.63 14.16
N THR A 650 -16.08 22.32 13.08
CA THR A 650 -16.75 22.21 11.78
C THR A 650 -15.74 21.95 10.67
N PHE A 651 -16.21 21.30 9.60
CA PHE A 651 -15.52 21.28 8.31
C PHE A 651 -16.27 22.19 7.33
N THR A 652 -15.55 22.65 6.32
CA THR A 652 -16.16 23.44 5.25
C THR A 652 -16.64 22.49 4.16
N PHE A 653 -17.92 22.56 3.81
CA PHE A 653 -18.50 21.92 2.64
C PHE A 653 -18.94 22.99 1.65
N GLU A 654 -18.50 22.87 0.41
CA GLU A 654 -18.89 23.77 -0.67
C GLU A 654 -19.58 22.99 -1.77
N MET A 655 -20.66 23.55 -2.30
CA MET A 655 -21.39 22.94 -3.41
C MET A 655 -21.83 24.00 -4.42
N ARG A 656 -21.85 23.62 -5.70
CA ARG A 656 -22.28 24.49 -6.79
C ARG A 656 -23.78 24.70 -6.76
N VAL A 657 -24.20 25.94 -6.91
CA VAL A 657 -25.60 26.35 -7.05
C VAL A 657 -25.81 27.05 -8.40
N THR A 658 -27.02 26.96 -8.95
CA THR A 658 -27.35 27.51 -10.27
C THR A 658 -27.53 29.03 -10.25
N HIS A 659 -27.96 29.60 -9.13
CA HIS A 659 -28.14 31.04 -8.94
C HIS A 659 -27.78 31.41 -7.48
N SER A 660 -27.39 32.67 -7.23
CA SER A 660 -26.94 33.10 -5.88
C SER A 660 -28.02 33.85 -5.08
N GLU A 661 -29.15 34.22 -5.71
CA GLU A 661 -30.24 34.92 -5.04
C GLU A 661 -31.37 33.96 -4.69
N LYS A 662 -32.00 34.16 -3.52
CA LYS A 662 -33.15 33.41 -3.03
C LYS A 662 -32.94 31.89 -3.01
N VAL A 663 -31.74 31.48 -2.64
CA VAL A 663 -31.37 30.07 -2.45
C VAL A 663 -31.15 29.80 -0.98
N GLU A 664 -31.67 28.68 -0.50
CA GLU A 664 -31.39 28.16 0.84
C GLU A 664 -30.82 26.75 0.73
N VAL A 665 -29.95 26.39 1.67
CA VAL A 665 -29.34 25.05 1.72
C VAL A 665 -30.02 24.22 2.79
N TYR A 666 -30.32 22.98 2.45
CA TYR A 666 -30.93 22.00 3.33
C TYR A 666 -29.98 20.81 3.52
N HIS A 667 -29.91 20.30 4.75
CA HIS A 667 -29.15 19.13 5.15
C HIS A 667 -30.07 18.08 5.77
N SER A 668 -29.78 16.80 5.54
CA SER A 668 -30.43 15.67 6.19
C SER A 668 -29.42 14.55 6.46
N THR A 669 -29.77 13.61 7.35
CA THR A 669 -29.17 12.26 7.42
C THR A 669 -29.33 11.49 6.10
N LEU A 670 -28.55 10.43 5.93
CA LEU A 670 -28.50 9.54 4.76
C LEU A 670 -29.81 8.78 4.50
N ASP A 671 -30.66 8.64 5.52
CA ASP A 671 -31.98 8.03 5.42
C ASP A 671 -33.12 9.06 5.21
N PHE A 672 -32.76 10.32 4.95
CA PHE A 672 -33.69 11.42 4.68
C PHE A 672 -34.65 11.75 5.84
N THR A 673 -34.31 11.42 7.10
CA THR A 673 -35.22 11.63 8.24
C THR A 673 -35.25 13.08 8.74
N ASP A 674 -34.12 13.76 8.77
CA ASP A 674 -33.96 15.02 9.51
C ASP A 674 -33.59 16.21 8.59
N TRP A 675 -34.50 16.63 7.71
CA TRP A 675 -34.27 17.83 6.90
C TRP A 675 -34.24 19.10 7.78
N SER A 676 -33.16 19.85 7.67
CA SER A 676 -32.99 21.14 8.36
C SER A 676 -32.31 22.16 7.45
N ARG A 677 -32.76 23.43 7.55
CA ARG A 677 -32.07 24.53 6.87
C ARG A 677 -30.70 24.73 7.51
N THR A 678 -29.67 24.81 6.66
CA THR A 678 -28.30 25.02 7.08
C THR A 678 -27.85 26.42 6.71
N ASP A 679 -27.18 27.11 7.63
CA ASP A 679 -26.58 28.41 7.35
C ASP A 679 -25.48 28.26 6.29
N ALA A 680 -25.67 28.93 5.15
CA ALA A 680 -24.76 28.88 4.02
C ALA A 680 -24.43 30.29 3.53
N ASP A 681 -23.14 30.54 3.26
CA ASP A 681 -22.70 31.74 2.55
C ASP A 681 -22.74 31.46 1.05
N ILE A 682 -23.65 32.12 0.33
CA ILE A 682 -23.90 31.87 -1.09
C ILE A 682 -23.32 33.02 -1.91
N ARG A 683 -22.23 32.77 -2.63
CA ARG A 683 -21.54 33.76 -3.48
C ARG A 683 -20.91 33.08 -4.67
N ASP A 684 -20.85 33.80 -5.79
CA ASP A 684 -20.14 33.37 -7.00
C ASP A 684 -20.57 31.98 -7.51
N GLY A 685 -21.87 31.64 -7.37
CA GLY A 685 -22.42 30.36 -7.80
C GLY A 685 -22.04 29.16 -6.92
N MET A 686 -21.53 29.41 -5.71
CA MET A 686 -21.20 28.40 -4.71
C MET A 686 -21.92 28.68 -3.40
N ALA A 687 -22.42 27.63 -2.76
CA ALA A 687 -22.90 27.67 -1.39
C ALA A 687 -21.85 27.05 -0.47
N ARG A 688 -21.38 27.82 0.51
CA ARG A 688 -20.39 27.41 1.50
C ARG A 688 -21.05 27.19 2.86
N VAL A 689 -20.90 25.98 3.39
CA VAL A 689 -21.51 25.50 4.63
C VAL A 689 -20.42 25.14 5.64
N GLN A 690 -20.63 25.51 6.90
CA GLN A 690 -19.87 24.97 8.04
C GLN A 690 -20.65 23.81 8.65
N ALA A 691 -20.22 22.58 8.35
CA ALA A 691 -20.93 21.37 8.76
C ALA A 691 -20.20 20.65 9.89
N GLN A 692 -20.97 19.98 10.76
CA GLN A 692 -20.46 19.09 11.81
C GLN A 692 -20.67 17.61 11.47
N ARG A 693 -21.60 17.31 10.55
CA ARG A 693 -21.94 15.95 10.16
C ARG A 693 -21.96 15.84 8.64
N GLY A 694 -21.65 14.65 8.14
CA GLY A 694 -22.00 14.28 6.78
C GLY A 694 -23.53 14.13 6.64
N GLY A 695 -23.97 13.58 5.53
CA GLY A 695 -25.38 13.43 5.18
C GLY A 695 -25.63 13.89 3.76
N ILE A 696 -26.87 14.30 3.50
CA ILE A 696 -27.35 14.75 2.20
C ILE A 696 -27.52 16.26 2.25
N PHE A 697 -26.91 16.97 1.31
CA PHE A 697 -27.04 18.41 1.13
C PHE A 697 -27.72 18.71 -0.20
N VAL A 698 -28.63 19.68 -0.20
CA VAL A 698 -29.28 20.18 -1.42
C VAL A 698 -29.63 21.65 -1.27
N ALA A 699 -29.47 22.43 -2.34
CA ALA A 699 -29.92 23.81 -2.39
C ALA A 699 -31.29 23.89 -3.06
N ARG A 700 -32.20 24.65 -2.44
CA ARG A 700 -33.55 24.91 -2.95
C ARG A 700 -33.70 26.38 -3.31
N SER A 701 -34.42 26.65 -4.40
CA SER A 701 -34.78 28.01 -4.81
C SER A 701 -36.13 28.42 -4.22
N HIS A 702 -36.29 29.69 -3.86
CA HIS A 702 -37.53 30.23 -3.33
C HIS A 702 -37.93 31.48 -4.11
N SER A 703 -39.06 31.44 -4.79
CA SER A 703 -39.61 32.59 -5.51
C SER A 703 -40.10 33.70 -4.57
N LYS A 704 -40.46 33.34 -3.32
CA LYS A 704 -41.12 34.21 -2.33
C LYS A 704 -40.23 34.70 -1.18
N LEU A 705 -38.91 34.45 -1.20
CA LEU A 705 -38.03 35.10 -0.23
C LEU A 705 -38.04 36.62 -0.49
N PRO A 706 -38.26 37.45 0.56
CA PRO A 706 -38.35 38.91 0.43
C PRO A 706 -37.06 39.53 -0.11
#